data_AF-A0A940BRU4-F1
#
_entry.id   AF-A0A940BRU4-F1
#
_cell.length_a   1.000
_cell.length_b   1.000
_cell.length_c   1.000
_cell.angle_alpha   90.00
_cell.angle_beta   90.00
_cell.angle_gamma   90.00
#
_symmetry.space_group_name_H-M   'P 1'
#
loop_
_entity.id
_entity.type
_entity.pdbx_description
1 polymer ?
#
loop_
_entity_poly.entity_id
_entity_poly.type
_entity_poly.pdbx_seq_one_letter_code
_entity_poly.pdbx_strand_id
1 'polypeptide(L)'
;MKAVKRLAALSAALVTMSAVLPYVPEGQGTVSAAGKVLAFPGAVGGGKYATGGRGGEVYHVTNLNDSGEGSFRDAVSQSGRIVVFDVSGTIELEGNILCHDNITIAGQTAPGGSGITLKNYKMGMSGDNIICRYISSRPGPYASTSSGNDAWGGAKGSGSIIDHCSMGWTTDEQWGLYSNNKNYTVQYCVIGPADSWGGHKKGLHGFGIMMGNGSLSFDHNLIIHNVSRNFRGKVPGTEVADFTNNVIYDWGYQTAYGTIGHLNYVNNTLKAGKSTTGGYHWMNVDSTTSPQNFKVYCSGNRMINKDGSLNQITFDNWSGVTVKESIGITKNDLYSAQPFPITQYGENISSVQGAESAEAAFDHVVSFAGNGIAPDKRTAIDQQCAADAKNGTGSCSGTAAYDGSVTDLNKYSIQCGVSYTYPSPVTKKEITDNDNDGMDDSWELARGLDPNDPTDYKGDYCGKGYNNIEYYINDLTVDSFPEGVVELSPEGTFPDVPHDDSSVSGKLIKELNVNSSAHPMGWEISETVKAGSPVFGDRSFVFTSFPQELEGAEQLLTACDAKGETGDTATFTAGADMELYIGLDTRLEKIPDWLNDYTKTSLTASTDNDVTFELYSRKCSAGDRITLGGNGQSGYCVNYIVLASALAQPATDPPTEPPTEPETVPPAEPPTEPPTEEETAAPVYGDANGDGTVNVADAVAVLQYTANQTKYPMTEYQQLCADIDGAPGITGMDAIIIQKVDAGLISRADLPLEN
;
A
#
# COMPACT_ATOMS: atom_id res chain seq x y z
N MET A 1 -23.63 -20.33 63.14
CA MET A 1 -22.51 -21.01 63.84
C MET A 1 -22.12 -22.24 63.05
N LYS A 2 -20.81 -22.47 62.82
CA LYS A 2 -20.22 -23.58 62.03
C LYS A 2 -20.61 -23.60 60.53
N ALA A 3 -19.80 -24.08 59.57
CA ALA A 3 -18.33 -24.23 59.46
C ALA A 3 -17.94 -24.71 58.03
N VAL A 4 -16.80 -24.21 57.47
CA VAL A 4 -15.84 -24.95 56.59
C VAL A 4 -16.34 -25.35 55.16
N LYS A 5 -15.63 -25.18 54.01
CA LYS A 5 -14.19 -25.11 53.59
C LYS A 5 -13.98 -23.92 52.60
N ARG A 6 -12.97 -23.04 52.70
CA ARG A 6 -11.50 -23.11 52.41
C ARG A 6 -11.08 -23.30 50.93
N LEU A 7 -10.51 -22.24 50.32
CA LEU A 7 -9.09 -22.03 49.89
C LEU A 7 -8.95 -20.53 49.51
N ALA A 8 -8.08 -19.71 50.12
CA ALA A 8 -6.65 -19.48 49.84
C ALA A 8 -6.37 -18.79 48.47
N ALA A 9 -5.60 -17.69 48.37
CA ALA A 9 -4.98 -16.80 49.36
C ALA A 9 -4.68 -15.42 48.73
N LEU A 10 -4.50 -14.35 49.53
CA LEU A 10 -4.15 -13.01 49.05
C LEU A 10 -3.13 -12.34 49.99
N SER A 11 -2.29 -11.47 49.42
CA SER A 11 -1.47 -10.42 50.06
C SER A 11 -0.14 -10.82 50.73
N ALA A 12 0.95 -10.29 50.15
CA ALA A 12 2.06 -9.73 50.91
C ALA A 12 2.56 -8.47 50.17
N ALA A 13 2.39 -7.30 50.78
CA ALA A 13 3.22 -6.11 50.52
C ALA A 13 4.43 -6.19 51.50
N LEU A 14 5.52 -5.42 51.42
CA LEU A 14 5.74 -4.06 50.91
C LEU A 14 7.26 -3.80 50.93
N VAL A 15 7.87 -3.21 49.89
CA VAL A 15 9.09 -2.35 50.02
C VAL A 15 9.06 -1.28 48.93
N THR A 16 9.40 -0.05 49.32
CA THR A 16 9.47 1.15 48.48
C THR A 16 10.86 1.35 47.86
N MET A 17 10.93 1.87 46.63
CA MET A 17 11.97 2.87 46.31
C MET A 17 11.52 3.82 45.20
N SER A 18 11.64 5.13 45.45
CA SER A 18 11.34 6.18 44.48
C SER A 18 12.56 6.48 43.62
N ALA A 19 12.38 6.52 42.31
CA ALA A 19 13.27 7.23 41.39
C ALA A 19 12.40 8.05 40.43
N VAL A 20 12.41 9.37 40.60
CA VAL A 20 11.78 10.30 39.67
C VAL A 20 12.75 10.50 38.51
N LEU A 21 12.34 10.13 37.29
CA LEU A 21 13.04 10.54 36.07
C LEU A 21 12.27 11.70 35.42
N PRO A 22 12.98 12.66 34.80
CA PRO A 22 12.38 13.94 34.44
C PRO A 22 11.52 13.87 33.17
N TYR A 23 10.48 14.71 33.17
CA TYR A 23 9.80 15.17 31.97
C TYR A 23 10.79 15.82 31.00
N VAL A 24 10.86 15.31 29.76
CA VAL A 24 11.54 15.95 28.64
C VAL A 24 10.45 16.42 27.67
N PRO A 25 10.42 17.71 27.28
CA PRO A 25 9.36 18.25 26.42
C PRO A 25 9.52 17.82 24.95
N GLU A 26 8.46 18.09 24.18
CA GLU A 26 8.36 17.85 22.74
C GLU A 26 9.59 18.36 21.96
N GLY A 27 10.31 17.44 21.32
CA GLY A 27 11.20 17.73 20.21
C GLY A 27 10.55 17.23 18.93
N GLN A 28 10.38 18.09 17.92
CA GLN A 28 9.78 17.71 16.64
C GLN A 28 10.61 16.62 15.97
N GLY A 29 10.03 15.42 15.85
CA GLY A 29 10.64 14.36 15.07
C GLY A 29 10.69 14.75 13.60
N THR A 30 11.89 14.77 13.03
CA THR A 30 12.09 14.85 11.58
C THR A 30 11.49 13.60 10.94
N VAL A 31 10.33 13.75 10.31
CA VAL A 31 9.67 12.68 9.56
C VAL A 31 10.50 12.40 8.31
N SER A 32 11.28 11.31 8.32
CA SER A 32 11.82 10.76 7.07
C SER A 32 10.70 10.03 6.34
N ALA A 33 10.46 10.40 5.09
CA ALA A 33 9.37 9.86 4.29
C ALA A 33 9.79 8.57 3.59
N ALA A 34 9.62 7.43 4.27
CA ALA A 34 9.25 6.21 3.55
C ALA A 34 7.89 6.48 2.86
N GLY A 35 7.80 6.18 1.57
CA GLY A 35 6.76 6.71 0.68
C GLY A 35 5.32 6.43 1.15
N LYS A 36 4.44 7.43 1.03
CA LYS A 36 2.99 7.33 1.27
C LYS A 36 2.25 6.66 0.10
N VAL A 37 2.73 5.49 -0.32
CA VAL A 37 2.09 4.70 -1.39
C VAL A 37 0.75 4.17 -0.85
N LEU A 38 -0.32 4.33 -1.62
CA LEU A 38 -1.63 3.76 -1.25
C LEU A 38 -1.59 2.24 -1.31
N ALA A 39 -2.55 1.57 -0.67
CA ALA A 39 -2.76 0.14 -0.82
C ALA A 39 -3.03 -0.23 -2.30
N PHE A 40 -3.79 0.62 -2.99
CA PHE A 40 -4.11 0.59 -4.42
C PHE A 40 -4.74 1.95 -4.81
N PRO A 41 -4.79 2.33 -6.10
CA PRO A 41 -5.55 3.49 -6.55
C PRO A 41 -7.03 3.39 -6.15
N GLY A 42 -7.59 4.43 -5.53
CA GLY A 42 -8.95 4.40 -4.97
C GLY A 42 -9.07 3.91 -3.52
N ALA A 43 -7.97 3.56 -2.84
CA ALA A 43 -7.98 3.24 -1.41
C ALA A 43 -8.19 4.51 -0.53
N VAL A 44 -9.17 4.49 0.38
CA VAL A 44 -9.49 5.63 1.27
C VAL A 44 -9.46 5.27 2.76
N GLY A 45 -9.52 6.28 3.63
CA GLY A 45 -9.74 6.09 5.07
C GLY A 45 -8.60 5.41 5.83
N GLY A 46 -8.92 4.87 7.01
CA GLY A 46 -7.96 4.34 7.99
C GLY A 46 -7.03 3.23 7.48
N GLY A 47 -7.44 2.47 6.47
CA GLY A 47 -6.66 1.39 5.85
C GLY A 47 -5.89 1.77 4.58
N LYS A 48 -5.97 3.03 4.11
CA LYS A 48 -5.49 3.39 2.76
C LYS A 48 -3.99 3.23 2.52
N TYR A 49 -3.19 3.17 3.58
CA TYR A 49 -1.74 2.97 3.55
C TYR A 49 -1.33 1.56 4.00
N ALA A 50 -2.24 0.57 3.94
CA ALA A 50 -1.88 -0.85 4.07
C ALA A 50 -0.90 -1.22 2.95
N THR A 51 0.12 -2.03 3.25
CA THR A 51 1.04 -2.57 2.24
C THR A 51 0.73 -4.02 1.88
N GLY A 52 -0.06 -4.72 2.72
CA GLY A 52 -0.39 -6.13 2.49
C GLY A 52 0.87 -6.98 2.34
N GLY A 53 0.95 -7.72 1.23
CA GLY A 53 2.07 -8.58 0.86
C GLY A 53 3.11 -7.94 -0.06
N ARG A 54 3.12 -6.61 -0.27
CA ARG A 54 4.10 -5.89 -1.11
C ARG A 54 5.55 -6.31 -0.79
N GLY A 55 6.33 -6.60 -1.82
CA GLY A 55 7.70 -7.16 -1.75
C GLY A 55 7.79 -8.65 -1.39
N GLY A 56 6.66 -9.32 -1.16
CA GLY A 56 6.55 -10.70 -0.71
C GLY A 56 6.64 -11.76 -1.82
N GLU A 57 6.20 -12.97 -1.48
CA GLU A 57 6.09 -14.11 -2.40
C GLU A 57 4.72 -14.13 -3.09
N VAL A 58 4.68 -14.31 -4.40
CA VAL A 58 3.42 -14.63 -5.09
C VAL A 58 3.04 -16.08 -4.79
N TYR A 59 1.77 -16.31 -4.47
CA TYR A 59 1.24 -17.63 -4.15
C TYR A 59 -0.04 -17.90 -4.93
N HIS A 60 -0.04 -18.94 -5.76
CA HIS A 60 -1.18 -19.34 -6.57
C HIS A 60 -2.15 -20.25 -5.80
N VAL A 61 -3.42 -19.85 -5.73
CA VAL A 61 -4.53 -20.73 -5.39
C VAL A 61 -4.91 -21.52 -6.64
N THR A 62 -4.48 -22.78 -6.70
CA THR A 62 -4.63 -23.70 -7.84
C THR A 62 -5.81 -24.66 -7.68
N ASN A 63 -6.44 -24.72 -6.51
CA ASN A 63 -7.57 -25.62 -6.25
C ASN A 63 -8.58 -25.08 -5.23
N LEU A 64 -9.80 -25.61 -5.32
CA LEU A 64 -10.95 -25.24 -4.47
C LEU A 64 -11.16 -26.18 -3.26
N ASN A 65 -10.12 -26.93 -2.86
CA ASN A 65 -10.18 -27.75 -1.67
C ASN A 65 -10.13 -26.86 -0.40
N ASP A 66 -10.66 -27.35 0.73
CA ASP A 66 -10.55 -26.63 2.01
C ASP A 66 -9.10 -26.44 2.46
N SER A 67 -8.22 -27.40 2.18
CA SER A 67 -6.85 -27.44 2.68
C SER A 67 -5.91 -28.23 1.75
N GLY A 68 -4.60 -28.09 2.00
CA GLY A 68 -3.53 -28.65 1.18
C GLY A 68 -2.81 -27.58 0.35
N GLU A 69 -1.71 -27.96 -0.28
CA GLU A 69 -0.93 -27.12 -1.19
C GLU A 69 -1.83 -26.56 -2.31
N GLY A 70 -1.66 -25.28 -2.66
CA GLY A 70 -2.47 -24.57 -3.64
C GLY A 70 -3.92 -24.29 -3.22
N SER A 71 -4.32 -24.59 -1.97
CA SER A 71 -5.62 -24.19 -1.43
C SER A 71 -5.57 -22.76 -0.90
N PHE A 72 -6.71 -22.06 -0.91
CA PHE A 72 -6.82 -20.72 -0.31
C PHE A 72 -6.48 -20.71 1.19
N ARG A 73 -6.74 -21.81 1.91
CA ARG A 73 -6.37 -21.94 3.33
C ARG A 73 -4.85 -21.97 3.52
N ASP A 74 -4.12 -22.70 2.68
CA ASP A 74 -2.66 -22.71 2.74
C ASP A 74 -2.08 -21.34 2.35
N ALA A 75 -2.62 -20.73 1.28
CA ALA A 75 -2.23 -19.40 0.81
C ALA A 75 -2.21 -18.36 1.94
N VAL A 76 -3.32 -18.21 2.69
CA VAL A 76 -3.44 -17.20 3.76
C VAL A 76 -2.89 -17.62 5.14
N SER A 77 -2.28 -18.80 5.24
CA SER A 77 -1.74 -19.34 6.50
C SER A 77 -0.37 -18.78 6.89
N GLN A 78 0.29 -18.04 5.99
CA GLN A 78 1.63 -17.49 6.18
C GLN A 78 1.69 -16.02 5.75
N SER A 79 2.55 -15.25 6.41
CA SER A 79 2.76 -13.83 6.14
C SER A 79 3.65 -13.57 4.93
N GLY A 80 3.58 -12.36 4.39
CA GLY A 80 4.46 -11.90 3.31
C GLY A 80 4.08 -12.45 1.93
N ARG A 81 2.78 -12.57 1.66
CA ARG A 81 2.26 -13.21 0.44
C ARG A 81 1.33 -12.32 -0.38
N ILE A 82 1.46 -12.42 -1.70
CA ILE A 82 0.53 -11.88 -2.70
C ILE A 82 -0.23 -13.08 -3.28
N VAL A 83 -1.47 -13.27 -2.84
CA VAL A 83 -2.30 -14.42 -3.18
C VAL A 83 -3.09 -14.14 -4.45
N VAL A 84 -2.74 -14.87 -5.51
CA VAL A 84 -3.39 -14.86 -6.82
C VAL A 84 -4.16 -16.18 -7.06
N PHE A 85 -5.02 -16.24 -8.07
CA PHE A 85 -5.99 -17.32 -8.24
C PHE A 85 -6.02 -17.89 -9.65
N ASP A 86 -5.62 -19.16 -9.82
CA ASP A 86 -5.77 -19.90 -11.08
C ASP A 86 -7.16 -20.53 -11.23
N VAL A 87 -7.97 -20.51 -10.16
CA VAL A 87 -9.30 -21.09 -10.08
C VAL A 87 -10.31 -20.14 -9.42
N SER A 88 -11.56 -20.22 -9.85
CA SER A 88 -12.67 -19.47 -9.25
C SER A 88 -13.87 -20.37 -8.96
N GLY A 89 -14.86 -19.84 -8.24
CA GLY A 89 -16.03 -20.59 -7.80
C GLY A 89 -16.07 -20.79 -6.28
N THR A 90 -16.65 -21.89 -5.82
CA THR A 90 -16.97 -22.09 -4.39
C THR A 90 -16.03 -23.06 -3.69
N ILE A 91 -15.50 -22.64 -2.53
CA ILE A 91 -14.76 -23.49 -1.60
C ILE A 91 -15.69 -23.87 -0.44
N GLU A 92 -15.94 -25.16 -0.26
CA GLU A 92 -16.70 -25.68 0.87
C GLU A 92 -15.77 -25.88 2.06
N LEU A 93 -15.89 -25.02 3.09
CA LEU A 93 -14.98 -25.09 4.22
C LEU A 93 -15.34 -26.20 5.21
N GLU A 94 -14.32 -26.78 5.84
CA GLU A 94 -14.42 -27.69 6.99
C GLU A 94 -14.22 -26.97 8.34
N GLY A 95 -13.67 -25.75 8.31
CA GLY A 95 -13.52 -24.88 9.47
C GLY A 95 -13.27 -23.42 9.08
N ASN A 96 -13.25 -22.50 10.05
CA ASN A 96 -12.98 -21.09 9.78
C ASN A 96 -11.62 -20.89 9.09
N ILE A 97 -11.54 -19.94 8.16
CA ILE A 97 -10.26 -19.45 7.62
C ILE A 97 -9.84 -18.21 8.42
N LEU A 98 -8.55 -18.14 8.75
CA LEU A 98 -7.94 -17.02 9.46
C LEU A 98 -6.70 -16.55 8.69
N CYS A 99 -6.67 -15.27 8.32
CA CYS A 99 -5.62 -14.70 7.50
C CYS A 99 -4.50 -14.14 8.40
N HIS A 100 -3.26 -14.51 8.07
CA HIS A 100 -2.04 -14.02 8.74
C HIS A 100 -1.66 -12.58 8.32
N ASP A 101 -0.65 -12.03 9.01
CA ASP A 101 -0.20 -10.64 8.85
C ASP A 101 0.49 -10.40 7.49
N ASN A 102 0.48 -9.18 6.97
CA ASN A 102 1.20 -8.80 5.74
C ASN A 102 0.82 -9.66 4.51
N ILE A 103 -0.46 -9.67 4.14
CA ILE A 103 -0.97 -10.45 2.99
C ILE A 103 -1.77 -9.54 2.07
N THR A 104 -1.58 -9.69 0.76
CA THR A 104 -2.48 -9.18 -0.29
C THR A 104 -3.27 -10.36 -0.84
N ILE A 105 -4.60 -10.28 -0.83
CA ILE A 105 -5.51 -11.27 -1.43
C ILE A 105 -6.15 -10.63 -2.66
N ALA A 106 -5.67 -11.00 -3.85
CA ALA A 106 -6.01 -10.38 -5.12
C ALA A 106 -7.11 -11.18 -5.86
N GLY A 107 -8.33 -11.22 -5.31
CA GLY A 107 -9.44 -11.98 -5.88
C GLY A 107 -9.83 -11.60 -7.32
N GLN A 108 -9.43 -10.42 -7.80
CA GLN A 108 -9.60 -9.98 -9.18
C GLN A 108 -8.87 -10.86 -10.20
N THR A 109 -7.81 -11.57 -9.79
CA THR A 109 -7.04 -12.48 -10.67
C THR A 109 -7.76 -13.78 -10.99
N ALA A 110 -8.79 -14.14 -10.22
CA ALA A 110 -9.48 -15.41 -10.39
C ALA A 110 -10.28 -15.45 -11.71
N PRO A 111 -10.31 -16.59 -12.43
CA PRO A 111 -11.09 -16.77 -13.66
C PRO A 111 -12.51 -16.18 -13.60
N GLY A 112 -12.85 -15.32 -14.56
CA GLY A 112 -14.11 -14.58 -14.64
C GLY A 112 -14.16 -13.29 -13.81
N GLY A 113 -13.13 -12.98 -13.01
CA GLY A 113 -12.98 -11.71 -12.28
C GLY A 113 -13.87 -11.54 -11.05
N SER A 114 -14.46 -12.63 -10.52
CA SER A 114 -15.37 -12.62 -9.35
C SER A 114 -14.74 -13.15 -8.06
N GLY A 115 -13.45 -13.52 -8.07
CA GLY A 115 -12.80 -14.22 -6.96
C GLY A 115 -13.42 -15.58 -6.63
N ILE A 116 -13.18 -16.02 -5.39
CA ILE A 116 -13.77 -17.24 -4.81
C ILE A 116 -14.93 -16.91 -3.85
N THR A 117 -15.78 -17.90 -3.60
CA THR A 117 -16.85 -17.87 -2.59
C THR A 117 -16.59 -18.91 -1.50
N LEU A 118 -16.46 -18.46 -0.26
CA LEU A 118 -16.31 -19.31 0.92
C LEU A 118 -17.68 -19.72 1.47
N LYS A 119 -17.87 -21.01 1.73
CA LYS A 119 -19.12 -21.62 2.23
C LYS A 119 -18.88 -22.39 3.53
N ASN A 120 -19.96 -22.69 4.28
CA ASN A 120 -20.04 -23.43 5.56
C ASN A 120 -19.46 -22.69 6.78
N TYR A 121 -18.29 -22.08 6.66
CA TYR A 121 -17.59 -21.39 7.76
C TYR A 121 -17.20 -19.96 7.39
N LYS A 122 -16.77 -19.20 8.40
CA LYS A 122 -16.44 -17.79 8.25
C LYS A 122 -14.99 -17.55 7.83
N MET A 123 -14.77 -16.42 7.18
CA MET A 123 -13.45 -15.83 7.05
C MET A 123 -13.15 -14.94 8.26
N GLY A 124 -11.88 -14.75 8.57
CA GLY A 124 -11.48 -13.73 9.52
C GLY A 124 -10.00 -13.41 9.54
N MET A 125 -9.64 -12.47 10.41
CA MET A 125 -8.28 -11.94 10.55
C MET A 125 -7.63 -12.40 11.86
N SER A 126 -6.50 -13.12 11.74
CA SER A 126 -5.57 -13.45 12.83
C SER A 126 -4.31 -12.60 12.82
N GLY A 127 -4.03 -11.88 11.71
CA GLY A 127 -2.98 -10.89 11.59
C GLY A 127 -3.48 -9.47 11.30
N ASP A 128 -2.52 -8.54 11.23
CA ASP A 128 -2.68 -7.12 10.86
C ASP A 128 -1.99 -6.83 9.50
N ASN A 129 -2.18 -5.64 8.91
CA ASN A 129 -1.69 -5.25 7.57
C ASN A 129 -2.12 -6.21 6.44
N ILE A 130 -3.42 -6.29 6.19
CA ILE A 130 -4.00 -7.15 5.15
C ILE A 130 -4.71 -6.28 4.10
N ILE A 131 -4.39 -6.51 2.82
CA ILE A 131 -5.19 -6.03 1.67
C ILE A 131 -6.03 -7.22 1.21
N CYS A 132 -7.36 -7.07 1.12
CA CYS A 132 -8.24 -8.15 0.66
C CYS A 132 -9.29 -7.63 -0.31
N ARG A 133 -9.27 -8.14 -1.55
CA ARG A 133 -10.12 -7.64 -2.65
C ARG A 133 -10.89 -8.75 -3.39
N TYR A 134 -12.10 -8.41 -3.86
CA TYR A 134 -12.96 -9.20 -4.77
C TYR A 134 -13.31 -10.65 -4.38
N ILE A 135 -13.30 -11.02 -3.09
CA ILE A 135 -13.74 -12.35 -2.64
C ILE A 135 -15.08 -12.32 -1.89
N SER A 136 -15.76 -13.46 -1.87
CA SER A 136 -17.02 -13.68 -1.16
C SER A 136 -16.86 -14.52 0.10
N SER A 137 -17.43 -14.09 1.22
CA SER A 137 -17.71 -14.96 2.37
C SER A 137 -19.23 -15.11 2.55
N ARG A 138 -19.71 -16.32 2.27
CA ARG A 138 -21.14 -16.67 2.19
C ARG A 138 -21.39 -18.01 2.92
N PRO A 139 -21.19 -18.09 4.26
CA PRO A 139 -21.19 -19.37 4.98
C PRO A 139 -22.47 -20.19 4.82
N GLY A 140 -23.61 -19.55 4.63
CA GLY A 140 -24.89 -20.21 4.48
C GLY A 140 -25.55 -20.60 5.81
N PRO A 141 -26.67 -21.33 5.73
CA PRO A 141 -27.36 -21.80 6.91
C PRO A 141 -26.47 -22.78 7.69
N TYR A 142 -26.19 -22.40 8.93
CA TYR A 142 -25.86 -23.25 10.06
C TYR A 142 -25.32 -24.68 9.77
N ALA A 143 -23.99 -24.85 9.85
CA ALA A 143 -23.36 -26.16 9.82
C ALA A 143 -23.00 -26.76 11.22
N SER A 144 -22.75 -25.95 12.28
CA SER A 144 -21.98 -26.46 13.45
C SER A 144 -22.15 -25.87 14.89
N THR A 145 -22.54 -24.62 15.14
CA THR A 145 -22.26 -23.90 16.45
C THR A 145 -23.36 -23.80 17.53
N SER A 146 -24.59 -24.23 17.26
CA SER A 146 -25.88 -23.88 17.91
C SER A 146 -26.22 -22.39 18.11
N SER A 147 -25.37 -21.44 17.71
CA SER A 147 -25.39 -20.05 18.20
C SER A 147 -25.35 -18.97 17.12
N GLY A 148 -25.40 -19.37 15.85
CA GLY A 148 -25.16 -18.51 14.70
C GLY A 148 -23.77 -18.68 14.11
N ASN A 149 -23.59 -18.18 12.89
CA ASN A 149 -22.30 -18.05 12.25
C ASN A 149 -22.17 -16.60 11.75
N ASP A 150 -20.94 -16.10 11.65
CA ASP A 150 -20.66 -14.80 11.05
C ASP A 150 -20.15 -15.01 9.62
N ALA A 151 -20.23 -14.03 8.72
CA ALA A 151 -19.53 -14.14 7.43
C ALA A 151 -18.08 -13.68 7.57
N TRP A 152 -17.86 -12.58 8.29
CA TRP A 152 -16.53 -12.06 8.62
C TRP A 152 -16.30 -11.91 10.12
N GLY A 153 -15.07 -12.11 10.59
CA GLY A 153 -14.67 -11.79 11.96
C GLY A 153 -13.16 -11.78 12.17
N GLY A 154 -12.72 -11.99 13.42
CA GLY A 154 -11.30 -12.06 13.73
C GLY A 154 -10.97 -11.52 15.12
N ALA A 155 -9.69 -11.61 15.48
CA ALA A 155 -9.14 -11.01 16.70
C ALA A 155 -8.14 -9.87 16.43
N LYS A 156 -7.75 -9.69 15.16
CA LYS A 156 -6.81 -8.69 14.64
C LYS A 156 -7.46 -7.87 13.51
N GLY A 157 -6.70 -7.44 12.50
CA GLY A 157 -7.19 -6.68 11.34
C GLY A 157 -6.91 -5.18 11.40
N SER A 158 -5.85 -4.77 12.10
CA SER A 158 -5.38 -3.38 12.13
C SER A 158 -4.57 -3.05 10.87
N GLY A 159 -4.50 -1.78 10.47
CA GLY A 159 -3.73 -1.35 9.29
C GLY A 159 -4.18 -2.04 7.99
N SER A 160 -5.45 -2.42 7.88
CA SER A 160 -5.94 -3.34 6.83
C SER A 160 -7.03 -2.69 5.97
N ILE A 161 -7.21 -3.17 4.75
CA ILE A 161 -8.24 -2.71 3.84
C ILE A 161 -8.97 -3.88 3.18
N ILE A 162 -10.30 -3.82 3.22
CA ILE A 162 -11.21 -4.77 2.60
C ILE A 162 -11.98 -3.99 1.55
N ASP A 163 -11.80 -4.34 0.28
CA ASP A 163 -12.35 -3.59 -0.87
C ASP A 163 -13.05 -4.56 -1.83
N HIS A 164 -14.19 -4.14 -2.40
CA HIS A 164 -14.96 -4.98 -3.34
C HIS A 164 -15.29 -6.41 -2.87
N CYS A 165 -15.30 -6.67 -1.56
CA CYS A 165 -15.63 -7.98 -1.01
C CYS A 165 -17.15 -8.13 -0.79
N SER A 166 -17.59 -9.37 -0.68
CA SER A 166 -19.02 -9.70 -0.58
C SER A 166 -19.27 -10.59 0.63
N MET A 167 -19.88 -10.01 1.67
CA MET A 167 -20.10 -10.65 2.96
C MET A 167 -21.60 -10.81 3.20
N GLY A 168 -22.07 -12.05 3.36
CA GLY A 168 -23.44 -12.24 3.79
C GLY A 168 -23.89 -13.69 3.83
N TRP A 169 -25.19 -13.89 3.58
CA TRP A 169 -25.84 -15.19 3.63
C TRP A 169 -25.54 -15.98 4.91
N THR A 170 -25.51 -15.30 6.05
CA THR A 170 -25.31 -15.94 7.36
C THR A 170 -26.35 -15.50 8.39
N THR A 171 -26.44 -16.27 9.48
CA THR A 171 -27.53 -16.20 10.47
C THR A 171 -27.22 -15.39 11.75
N ASP A 172 -26.02 -14.82 11.92
CA ASP A 172 -25.77 -13.79 12.94
C ASP A 172 -25.20 -12.52 12.28
N GLU A 173 -23.90 -12.27 12.33
CA GLU A 173 -23.30 -11.01 11.85
C GLU A 173 -22.64 -11.17 10.47
N GLN A 174 -23.01 -10.35 9.48
CA GLN A 174 -22.35 -10.37 8.16
C GLN A 174 -20.92 -9.82 8.30
N TRP A 175 -20.72 -8.80 9.15
CA TRP A 175 -19.42 -8.25 9.52
C TRP A 175 -19.22 -8.22 11.04
N GLY A 176 -18.25 -9.00 11.54
CA GLY A 176 -17.95 -9.20 12.96
C GLY A 176 -16.56 -8.74 13.42
N LEU A 177 -15.92 -7.79 12.73
CA LEU A 177 -14.57 -7.30 13.05
C LEU A 177 -14.61 -6.02 13.91
N TYR A 178 -14.66 -6.15 15.25
CA TYR A 178 -14.94 -5.01 16.15
C TYR A 178 -14.19 -4.99 17.50
N SER A 179 -13.35 -5.98 17.78
CA SER A 179 -12.84 -6.27 19.12
C SER A 179 -11.55 -5.52 19.46
N ASN A 180 -10.51 -5.63 18.62
CA ASN A 180 -9.18 -5.08 18.86
C ASN A 180 -8.44 -4.80 17.54
N ASN A 181 -9.04 -3.97 16.69
CA ASN A 181 -8.55 -3.60 15.36
C ASN A 181 -8.53 -2.08 15.21
N LYS A 182 -7.50 -1.49 14.61
CA LYS A 182 -7.45 -0.03 14.37
C LYS A 182 -6.87 0.32 13.01
N ASN A 183 -7.22 1.49 12.48
CA ASN A 183 -6.72 1.96 11.18
C ASN A 183 -7.12 0.95 10.09
N TYR A 184 -8.41 0.72 9.90
CA TYR A 184 -8.89 -0.16 8.82
C TYR A 184 -10.02 0.47 8.01
N THR A 185 -10.08 0.08 6.74
CA THR A 185 -11.13 0.48 5.80
C THR A 185 -11.92 -0.73 5.32
N VAL A 186 -13.24 -0.57 5.21
CA VAL A 186 -14.13 -1.44 4.43
C VAL A 186 -14.77 -0.56 3.37
N GLN A 187 -14.48 -0.81 2.10
CA GLN A 187 -14.97 0.02 1.00
C GLN A 187 -15.54 -0.79 -0.17
N TYR A 188 -16.52 -0.23 -0.88
CA TYR A 188 -17.14 -0.86 -2.05
C TYR A 188 -17.62 -2.31 -1.82
N CYS A 189 -17.89 -2.71 -0.58
CA CYS A 189 -18.32 -4.07 -0.26
C CYS A 189 -19.84 -4.23 -0.28
N VAL A 190 -20.31 -5.43 -0.60
CA VAL A 190 -21.71 -5.83 -0.37
C VAL A 190 -21.80 -6.53 0.99
N ILE A 191 -22.66 -6.02 1.87
CA ILE A 191 -22.86 -6.50 3.24
C ILE A 191 -24.33 -6.92 3.39
N GLY A 192 -24.62 -8.15 2.98
CA GLY A 192 -25.96 -8.74 2.88
C GLY A 192 -26.19 -9.50 1.56
N PRO A 193 -27.39 -10.07 1.33
CA PRO A 193 -28.49 -10.23 2.28
C PRO A 193 -28.08 -11.17 3.41
N ALA A 194 -28.66 -11.00 4.60
CA ALA A 194 -28.52 -11.98 5.67
C ALA A 194 -29.48 -13.16 5.50
N ASP A 195 -29.09 -14.35 5.99
CA ASP A 195 -30.03 -15.46 6.22
C ASP A 195 -30.81 -15.19 7.51
N SER A 196 -31.73 -14.23 7.41
CA SER A 196 -32.50 -13.65 8.53
C SER A 196 -33.40 -14.66 9.24
N TRP A 197 -33.65 -15.80 8.61
CA TRP A 197 -34.47 -16.90 9.10
C TRP A 197 -33.80 -18.26 8.83
N GLY A 198 -32.53 -18.40 9.23
CA GLY A 198 -31.73 -19.62 9.05
C GLY A 198 -31.66 -20.57 10.25
N GLY A 199 -32.65 -20.53 11.16
CA GLY A 199 -32.69 -21.43 12.33
C GLY A 199 -31.84 -20.99 13.53
N HIS A 200 -31.44 -19.72 13.61
CA HIS A 200 -30.70 -19.19 14.74
C HIS A 200 -31.52 -19.21 16.07
N LYS A 201 -30.89 -19.61 17.18
CA LYS A 201 -31.56 -19.88 18.47
C LYS A 201 -32.34 -18.72 19.11
N LYS A 202 -32.07 -17.47 18.70
CA LYS A 202 -32.78 -16.28 19.20
C LYS A 202 -34.02 -15.94 18.33
N GLY A 203 -34.41 -16.81 17.39
CA GLY A 203 -35.45 -16.55 16.40
C GLY A 203 -34.88 -15.75 15.21
N LEU A 204 -35.68 -14.83 14.68
CA LEU A 204 -35.30 -13.93 13.58
C LEU A 204 -33.95 -13.25 13.88
N HIS A 205 -32.97 -13.44 12.99
CA HIS A 205 -31.60 -12.97 13.15
C HIS A 205 -30.88 -12.93 11.82
N GLY A 206 -30.39 -11.75 11.46
CA GLY A 206 -29.69 -11.49 10.21
C GLY A 206 -29.16 -10.07 10.27
N PHE A 207 -27.98 -9.91 10.86
CA PHE A 207 -27.47 -8.62 11.27
C PHE A 207 -26.29 -8.19 10.40
N GLY A 208 -26.26 -6.92 10.02
CA GLY A 208 -25.23 -6.37 9.13
C GLY A 208 -23.86 -6.32 9.77
N ILE A 209 -23.58 -5.22 10.47
CA ILE A 209 -22.24 -4.80 10.88
C ILE A 209 -22.15 -4.66 12.39
N MET A 210 -21.13 -5.26 12.99
CA MET A 210 -20.54 -4.83 14.26
C MET A 210 -19.28 -4.02 13.96
N MET A 211 -19.30 -2.73 14.29
CA MET A 211 -18.24 -1.76 13.96
C MET A 211 -17.54 -1.33 15.24
N GLY A 212 -16.22 -1.47 15.40
CA GLY A 212 -15.60 -1.21 16.71
C GLY A 212 -14.10 -1.01 16.79
N ASN A 213 -13.69 -0.60 17.99
CA ASN A 213 -12.36 -0.09 18.35
C ASN A 213 -12.04 1.31 17.79
N GLY A 214 -11.24 1.55 16.73
CA GLY A 214 -10.94 2.95 16.38
C GLY A 214 -10.13 3.24 15.11
N SER A 215 -10.25 4.47 14.60
CA SER A 215 -9.72 4.89 13.29
C SER A 215 -10.25 4.01 12.17
N LEU A 216 -11.56 3.92 12.07
CA LEU A 216 -12.26 3.05 11.11
C LEU A 216 -12.81 3.88 9.96
N SER A 217 -12.90 3.30 8.77
CA SER A 217 -13.64 3.89 7.65
C SER A 217 -14.53 2.86 6.97
N PHE A 218 -15.83 3.14 6.89
CA PHE A 218 -16.78 2.40 6.08
C PHE A 218 -17.28 3.35 4.99
N ASP A 219 -16.85 3.09 3.75
CA ASP A 219 -17.03 4.01 2.63
C ASP A 219 -17.62 3.31 1.40
N HIS A 220 -18.61 3.88 0.72
CA HIS A 220 -19.22 3.30 -0.49
C HIS A 220 -19.71 1.84 -0.38
N ASN A 221 -20.14 1.36 0.80
CA ASN A 221 -20.64 -0.02 0.95
C ASN A 221 -22.15 -0.13 0.65
N LEU A 222 -22.56 -1.25 0.04
CA LEU A 222 -23.96 -1.64 -0.10
C LEU A 222 -24.38 -2.56 1.06
N ILE A 223 -25.11 -2.02 2.03
CA ILE A 223 -25.58 -2.72 3.23
C ILE A 223 -27.05 -3.04 3.05
N ILE A 224 -27.40 -4.32 2.87
CA ILE A 224 -28.67 -4.69 2.22
C ILE A 224 -29.38 -5.87 2.88
N HIS A 225 -30.72 -5.80 2.97
CA HIS A 225 -31.59 -6.92 3.39
C HIS A 225 -31.19 -7.54 4.75
N ASN A 226 -30.74 -6.70 5.68
CA ASN A 226 -30.34 -7.07 7.05
C ASN A 226 -31.41 -6.57 8.04
N VAL A 227 -31.96 -7.42 8.91
CA VAL A 227 -33.06 -7.03 9.81
C VAL A 227 -32.67 -5.95 10.83
N SER A 228 -31.38 -5.86 11.20
CA SER A 228 -30.84 -4.88 12.15
C SER A 228 -29.31 -4.77 12.07
N ARG A 229 -28.73 -3.89 12.90
CA ARG A 229 -27.29 -3.58 13.02
C ARG A 229 -26.70 -3.08 11.69
N ASN A 230 -27.22 -1.95 11.21
CA ASN A 230 -26.73 -1.30 10.01
C ASN A 230 -26.19 0.11 10.38
N PHE A 231 -25.21 0.27 11.28
CA PHE A 231 -24.33 -0.69 11.98
C PHE A 231 -24.61 -0.75 13.50
N ARG A 232 -24.09 -1.74 14.22
CA ARG A 232 -24.01 -1.68 15.70
C ARG A 232 -22.61 -1.29 16.16
N GLY A 233 -22.52 -0.14 16.83
CA GLY A 233 -21.29 0.45 17.32
C GLY A 233 -20.72 -0.24 18.56
N LYS A 234 -19.40 -0.39 18.53
CA LYS A 234 -18.48 -0.88 19.56
C LYS A 234 -17.20 -0.01 19.60
N VAL A 235 -17.32 1.28 19.27
CA VAL A 235 -16.22 2.26 19.25
C VAL A 235 -16.07 2.89 20.64
N PRO A 236 -15.09 2.49 21.48
CA PRO A 236 -14.90 3.02 22.83
C PRO A 236 -14.37 4.46 22.85
N GLY A 237 -14.54 5.12 24.00
CA GLY A 237 -13.83 6.37 24.29
C GLY A 237 -14.19 7.49 23.31
N THR A 238 -13.15 8.15 22.80
CA THR A 238 -13.19 9.22 21.80
C THR A 238 -12.55 8.76 20.47
N GLU A 239 -12.45 7.45 20.26
CA GLU A 239 -11.93 6.87 19.02
C GLU A 239 -12.84 7.26 17.84
N VAL A 240 -12.23 7.52 16.68
CA VAL A 240 -12.95 8.03 15.51
C VAL A 240 -13.39 6.89 14.59
N ALA A 241 -14.59 6.98 14.05
CA ALA A 241 -15.04 6.17 12.93
C ALA A 241 -15.71 7.05 11.86
N ASP A 242 -15.34 6.82 10.61
CA ASP A 242 -16.05 7.33 9.44
C ASP A 242 -17.07 6.29 8.96
N PHE A 243 -18.28 6.77 8.68
CA PHE A 243 -19.34 6.04 7.99
C PHE A 243 -19.87 6.97 6.89
N THR A 244 -19.26 6.88 5.71
CA THR A 244 -19.36 7.83 4.61
C THR A 244 -19.92 7.18 3.35
N ASN A 245 -20.74 7.88 2.58
CA ASN A 245 -21.14 7.47 1.22
C ASN A 245 -21.79 6.06 1.10
N ASN A 246 -22.24 5.45 2.20
CA ASN A 246 -22.79 4.08 2.16
C ASN A 246 -24.27 4.09 1.74
N VAL A 247 -24.73 3.00 1.14
CA VAL A 247 -26.15 2.74 0.90
C VAL A 247 -26.64 1.69 1.88
N ILE A 248 -27.69 2.03 2.64
CA ILE A 248 -28.42 1.05 3.46
C ILE A 248 -29.79 0.82 2.83
N TYR A 249 -30.05 -0.40 2.36
CA TYR A 249 -31.31 -0.77 1.70
C TYR A 249 -32.07 -1.88 2.43
N ASP A 250 -33.38 -1.67 2.59
CA ASP A 250 -34.36 -2.60 3.14
C ASP A 250 -33.96 -3.27 4.47
N TRP A 251 -33.65 -2.46 5.47
CA TRP A 251 -33.50 -2.96 6.85
C TRP A 251 -34.86 -3.37 7.43
N GLY A 252 -34.88 -4.31 8.38
CA GLY A 252 -36.13 -4.79 8.99
C GLY A 252 -36.74 -3.82 10.01
N TYR A 253 -36.08 -3.65 11.15
CA TYR A 253 -36.59 -2.82 12.25
C TYR A 253 -35.62 -1.77 12.78
N GLN A 254 -34.33 -1.85 12.46
CA GLN A 254 -33.33 -0.93 13.00
C GLN A 254 -32.14 -0.68 12.07
N THR A 255 -31.65 0.56 12.08
CA THR A 255 -30.45 1.02 11.35
C THR A 255 -29.24 1.00 12.29
N ALA A 256 -28.61 2.14 12.59
CA ALA A 256 -27.44 2.22 13.45
C ALA A 256 -27.77 2.41 14.95
N TYR A 257 -26.98 1.82 15.85
CA TYR A 257 -27.11 1.99 17.30
C TYR A 257 -25.86 1.54 18.08
N GLY A 258 -25.79 1.70 19.41
CA GLY A 258 -24.71 1.17 20.26
C GLY A 258 -23.70 2.19 20.79
N THR A 259 -22.44 1.75 20.97
CA THR A 259 -21.31 2.57 21.46
C THR A 259 -20.58 3.19 20.27
N ILE A 260 -20.57 4.52 20.16
CA ILE A 260 -20.24 5.21 18.89
C ILE A 260 -18.95 6.01 18.90
N GLY A 261 -18.32 6.23 20.06
CA GLY A 261 -17.12 7.06 20.17
C GLY A 261 -17.31 8.45 19.55
N HIS A 262 -16.38 8.84 18.69
CA HIS A 262 -16.56 9.96 17.76
C HIS A 262 -16.95 9.42 16.38
N LEU A 263 -18.13 9.78 15.88
CA LEU A 263 -18.64 9.29 14.60
C LEU A 263 -18.80 10.42 13.58
N ASN A 264 -18.23 10.24 12.39
CA ASN A 264 -18.62 10.98 11.20
C ASN A 264 -19.66 10.14 10.42
N TYR A 265 -20.90 10.59 10.36
CA TYR A 265 -21.98 9.92 9.61
C TYR A 265 -22.43 10.83 8.48
N VAL A 266 -21.83 10.67 7.30
CA VAL A 266 -21.85 11.69 6.23
C VAL A 266 -22.27 11.10 4.89
N ASN A 267 -23.21 11.77 4.21
CA ASN A 267 -23.61 11.49 2.83
C ASN A 267 -24.05 10.03 2.54
N ASN A 268 -24.59 9.32 3.53
CA ASN A 268 -25.15 7.99 3.34
C ASN A 268 -26.58 8.06 2.79
N THR A 269 -26.99 7.12 1.94
CA THR A 269 -28.40 6.97 1.48
C THR A 269 -29.07 5.78 2.16
N LEU A 270 -30.13 6.04 2.93
CA LEU A 270 -30.97 5.04 3.56
C LEU A 270 -32.28 4.90 2.77
N LYS A 271 -32.50 3.78 2.08
CA LYS A 271 -33.71 3.53 1.30
C LYS A 271 -34.56 2.41 1.94
N ALA A 272 -35.74 2.77 2.41
CA ALA A 272 -36.69 1.84 3.01
C ALA A 272 -37.26 0.91 1.93
N GLY A 273 -37.24 -0.40 2.18
CA GLY A 273 -37.75 -1.42 1.26
C GLY A 273 -38.99 -2.13 1.82
N LYS A 274 -39.23 -3.37 1.36
CA LYS A 274 -40.42 -4.14 1.72
C LYS A 274 -40.41 -4.57 3.19
N SER A 275 -39.25 -4.99 3.70
CA SER A 275 -39.05 -5.43 5.08
C SER A 275 -39.03 -4.30 6.12
N THR A 276 -38.77 -3.06 5.73
CA THR A 276 -38.69 -1.91 6.65
C THR A 276 -40.01 -1.58 7.38
N THR A 277 -40.08 -1.77 8.69
CA THR A 277 -41.24 -1.34 9.51
C THR A 277 -40.89 -0.45 10.71
N GLY A 278 -39.64 -0.01 10.82
CA GLY A 278 -39.14 0.83 11.92
C GLY A 278 -37.77 1.41 11.57
N GLY A 279 -37.10 2.06 12.54
CA GLY A 279 -35.72 2.55 12.35
C GLY A 279 -35.57 3.71 11.36
N TYR A 280 -36.58 4.57 11.21
CA TYR A 280 -36.51 5.79 10.38
C TYR A 280 -35.68 6.88 11.06
N HIS A 281 -34.40 6.60 11.26
CA HIS A 281 -33.38 7.49 11.81
C HIS A 281 -32.01 7.06 11.26
N TRP A 282 -31.02 7.95 11.28
CA TRP A 282 -29.63 7.59 10.95
C TRP A 282 -29.08 6.64 12.01
N MET A 283 -29.28 7.00 13.28
CA MET A 283 -28.74 6.28 14.42
C MET A 283 -29.54 6.52 15.70
N ASN A 284 -29.55 5.51 16.58
CA ASN A 284 -30.08 5.61 17.93
C ASN A 284 -29.02 5.24 18.98
N VAL A 285 -28.48 6.24 19.67
CA VAL A 285 -27.45 6.04 20.70
C VAL A 285 -28.10 5.52 21.98
N ASP A 286 -27.78 4.26 22.35
CA ASP A 286 -28.43 3.53 23.45
C ASP A 286 -27.47 2.86 24.43
N SER A 287 -26.16 3.03 24.22
CA SER A 287 -25.12 2.47 25.08
C SER A 287 -24.88 3.30 26.34
N THR A 288 -24.71 2.62 27.48
CA THR A 288 -24.35 3.23 28.77
C THR A 288 -22.84 3.16 29.06
N THR A 289 -22.02 2.72 28.11
CA THR A 289 -20.56 2.62 28.28
C THR A 289 -19.89 3.95 27.95
N SER A 290 -19.55 4.73 28.98
CA SER A 290 -18.92 6.05 28.87
C SER A 290 -19.61 7.04 27.91
N PRO A 291 -20.95 7.23 28.00
CA PRO A 291 -21.71 8.01 27.04
C PRO A 291 -21.29 9.48 26.95
N GLN A 292 -20.67 10.03 28.00
CA GLN A 292 -20.13 11.39 28.01
C GLN A 292 -19.02 11.64 26.97
N ASN A 293 -18.42 10.58 26.42
CA ASN A 293 -17.40 10.66 25.37
C ASN A 293 -18.01 10.59 23.96
N PHE A 294 -19.31 10.33 23.82
CA PHE A 294 -19.93 10.14 22.51
C PHE A 294 -20.14 11.47 21.79
N LYS A 295 -19.70 11.54 20.53
CA LYS A 295 -19.93 12.69 19.65
C LYS A 295 -20.25 12.24 18.23
N VAL A 296 -21.05 13.03 17.53
CA VAL A 296 -21.50 12.77 16.17
C VAL A 296 -21.39 14.06 15.34
N TYR A 297 -20.69 13.97 14.22
CA TYR A 297 -20.84 14.87 13.09
C TYR A 297 -21.76 14.19 12.07
N CYS A 298 -22.89 14.80 11.73
CA CYS A 298 -23.90 14.22 10.85
C CYS A 298 -24.32 15.25 9.81
N SER A 299 -24.11 14.95 8.52
CA SER A 299 -24.35 15.90 7.43
C SER A 299 -24.68 15.17 6.11
N GLY A 300 -25.51 15.79 5.28
CA GLY A 300 -25.78 15.40 3.89
C GLY A 300 -26.38 14.01 3.65
N ASN A 301 -26.78 13.27 4.69
CA ASN A 301 -27.43 11.96 4.54
C ASN A 301 -28.84 12.10 3.97
N ARG A 302 -29.26 11.09 3.21
CA ARG A 302 -30.53 11.05 2.48
C ARG A 302 -31.36 9.87 2.93
N MET A 303 -32.67 10.06 3.18
CA MET A 303 -33.58 8.96 3.46
C MET A 303 -34.74 8.94 2.48
N ILE A 304 -34.95 7.77 1.87
CA ILE A 304 -36.00 7.50 0.87
C ILE A 304 -37.02 6.55 1.50
N ASN A 305 -38.29 6.95 1.51
CA ASN A 305 -39.42 6.14 1.98
C ASN A 305 -39.79 5.06 0.94
N LYS A 306 -40.62 4.08 1.33
CA LYS A 306 -41.05 2.97 0.45
C LYS A 306 -41.77 3.41 -0.83
N ASP A 307 -42.38 4.59 -0.83
CA ASP A 307 -43.07 5.18 -1.98
C ASP A 307 -42.13 6.00 -2.89
N GLY A 308 -40.82 6.02 -2.60
CA GLY A 308 -39.81 6.80 -3.30
C GLY A 308 -39.72 8.27 -2.85
N SER A 309 -40.57 8.74 -1.94
CA SER A 309 -40.50 10.11 -1.41
C SER A 309 -39.32 10.31 -0.46
N LEU A 310 -38.78 11.53 -0.41
CA LEU A 310 -37.77 11.89 0.60
C LEU A 310 -38.42 12.01 1.98
N ASN A 311 -37.80 11.39 2.98
CA ASN A 311 -38.17 11.56 4.38
C ASN A 311 -37.72 12.95 4.88
N GLN A 312 -38.51 13.54 5.79
CA GLN A 312 -38.25 14.87 6.36
C GLN A 312 -36.87 14.99 7.02
N ILE A 313 -36.34 13.91 7.60
CA ILE A 313 -35.01 13.92 8.23
C ILE A 313 -33.87 14.20 7.24
N THR A 314 -34.11 14.05 5.93
CA THR A 314 -33.14 14.47 4.89
C THR A 314 -32.87 15.97 4.96
N PHE A 315 -33.91 16.78 5.17
CA PHE A 315 -33.83 18.25 5.17
C PHE A 315 -33.40 18.84 6.52
N ASP A 316 -33.50 18.08 7.60
CA ASP A 316 -32.85 18.35 8.89
C ASP A 316 -32.13 17.07 9.34
N ASN A 317 -30.90 16.90 8.87
CA ASN A 317 -30.08 15.73 9.19
C ASN A 317 -29.95 15.50 10.70
N TRP A 318 -29.93 16.55 11.52
CA TRP A 318 -29.80 16.40 12.97
C TRP A 318 -31.07 15.85 13.64
N SER A 319 -32.24 15.98 13.00
CA SER A 319 -33.47 15.34 13.48
C SER A 319 -33.44 13.81 13.42
N GLY A 320 -32.60 13.23 12.55
CA GLY A 320 -32.40 11.78 12.41
C GLY A 320 -31.41 11.16 13.41
N VAL A 321 -30.89 11.93 14.37
CA VAL A 321 -30.03 11.43 15.46
C VAL A 321 -30.84 11.32 16.75
N THR A 322 -31.06 10.10 17.23
CA THR A 322 -31.83 9.84 18.46
C THR A 322 -30.97 9.30 19.60
N VAL A 323 -31.43 9.52 20.83
CA VAL A 323 -30.75 9.10 22.05
C VAL A 323 -31.76 8.46 22.98
N LYS A 324 -31.42 7.31 23.55
CA LYS A 324 -32.26 6.63 24.54
C LYS A 324 -32.22 7.40 25.86
N GLU A 325 -33.35 7.95 26.29
CA GLU A 325 -33.49 8.81 27.49
C GLU A 325 -32.78 8.29 28.75
N SER A 326 -32.74 6.96 28.94
CA SER A 326 -32.15 6.33 30.12
C SER A 326 -30.63 6.33 30.20
N ILE A 327 -29.89 6.85 29.21
CA ILE A 327 -28.41 6.79 29.20
C ILE A 327 -27.72 7.99 29.87
N GLY A 328 -28.48 9.01 30.27
CA GLY A 328 -27.95 10.16 31.04
C GLY A 328 -27.28 11.26 30.21
N ILE A 329 -27.37 11.21 28.88
CA ILE A 329 -27.03 12.30 27.96
C ILE A 329 -28.21 12.63 27.05
N THR A 330 -28.22 13.83 26.46
CA THR A 330 -29.19 14.29 25.47
C THR A 330 -28.60 14.28 24.07
N LYS A 331 -29.42 14.50 23.03
CA LYS A 331 -28.88 14.70 21.68
C LYS A 331 -27.89 15.86 21.60
N ASN A 332 -28.12 16.96 22.34
CA ASN A 332 -27.25 18.13 22.30
C ASN A 332 -25.83 17.80 22.79
N ASP A 333 -25.69 16.84 23.71
CA ASP A 333 -24.39 16.39 24.20
C ASP A 333 -23.61 15.61 23.14
N LEU A 334 -24.28 15.01 22.14
CA LEU A 334 -23.63 14.34 21.01
C LEU A 334 -23.13 15.30 19.93
N TYR A 335 -23.70 16.50 19.81
CA TYR A 335 -23.48 17.35 18.64
C TYR A 335 -22.01 17.75 18.45
N SER A 336 -21.51 17.61 17.22
CA SER A 336 -20.31 18.26 16.73
C SER A 336 -20.62 19.10 15.49
N ALA A 337 -20.10 20.33 15.47
CA ALA A 337 -20.24 21.24 14.34
C ALA A 337 -19.20 20.98 13.22
N GLN A 338 -18.21 20.11 13.47
CA GLN A 338 -17.10 19.81 12.56
C GLN A 338 -16.83 18.29 12.54
N PRO A 339 -16.35 17.75 11.42
CA PRO A 339 -15.94 16.35 11.34
C PRO A 339 -14.72 16.07 12.22
N PHE A 340 -14.58 14.83 12.65
CA PHE A 340 -13.42 14.34 13.39
C PHE A 340 -12.33 13.89 12.42
N PRO A 341 -11.06 14.31 12.58
CA PRO A 341 -9.98 13.78 11.78
C PRO A 341 -9.64 12.35 12.19
N ILE A 342 -9.27 11.52 11.21
CA ILE A 342 -8.50 10.30 11.44
C ILE A 342 -7.08 10.65 11.05
N THR A 343 -6.11 10.59 11.98
CA THR A 343 -4.74 11.05 11.71
C THR A 343 -3.77 9.88 11.57
N GLN A 344 -3.07 9.80 10.44
CA GLN A 344 -1.97 8.84 10.21
C GLN A 344 -0.82 9.56 9.48
N TYR A 345 0.43 9.28 9.85
CA TYR A 345 1.63 9.92 9.28
C TYR A 345 1.60 11.47 9.24
N GLY A 346 0.95 12.09 10.23
CA GLY A 346 0.77 13.54 10.33
C GLY A 346 -0.33 14.14 9.43
N GLU A 347 -1.00 13.33 8.63
CA GLU A 347 -2.09 13.75 7.74
C GLU A 347 -3.46 13.42 8.33
N ASN A 348 -4.46 14.26 8.07
CA ASN A 348 -5.84 13.82 8.16
C ASN A 348 -6.13 12.91 6.96
N ILE A 349 -6.49 11.66 7.24
CA ILE A 349 -6.84 10.63 6.26
C ILE A 349 -8.32 10.25 6.33
N SER A 350 -9.14 10.99 7.09
CA SER A 350 -10.59 10.77 7.15
C SER A 350 -11.20 10.85 5.75
N SER A 351 -11.99 9.82 5.43
CA SER A 351 -12.75 9.66 4.19
C SER A 351 -13.79 10.77 3.96
N VAL A 352 -14.19 11.49 5.03
CA VAL A 352 -15.05 12.68 4.95
C VAL A 352 -14.48 13.76 4.03
N GLN A 353 -13.15 13.84 3.88
CA GLN A 353 -12.50 14.83 3.02
C GLN A 353 -12.76 14.60 1.52
N GLY A 354 -13.05 13.36 1.12
CA GLY A 354 -13.41 13.00 -0.25
C GLY A 354 -14.89 12.65 -0.42
N ALA A 355 -15.75 12.95 0.57
CA ALA A 355 -17.15 12.53 0.55
C ALA A 355 -17.97 13.31 -0.50
N GLU A 356 -18.58 12.58 -1.43
CA GLU A 356 -19.46 13.12 -2.46
C GLU A 356 -20.93 13.21 -1.97
N SER A 357 -21.83 13.78 -2.77
CA SER A 357 -23.26 13.85 -2.40
C SER A 357 -23.88 12.46 -2.20
N ALA A 358 -24.85 12.32 -1.28
CA ALA A 358 -25.53 11.05 -1.03
C ALA A 358 -26.27 10.48 -2.27
N GLU A 359 -26.68 11.35 -3.19
CA GLU A 359 -27.17 11.00 -4.53
C GLU A 359 -26.09 10.30 -5.38
N ALA A 360 -24.93 10.94 -5.56
CA ALA A 360 -23.82 10.38 -6.36
C ALA A 360 -23.26 9.10 -5.72
N ALA A 361 -23.07 9.10 -4.40
CA ALA A 361 -22.71 7.92 -3.61
C ALA A 361 -23.69 6.77 -3.83
N PHE A 362 -25.00 7.03 -3.87
CA PHE A 362 -25.97 5.98 -4.16
C PHE A 362 -25.75 5.37 -5.56
N ASP A 363 -25.54 6.21 -6.57
CA ASP A 363 -25.32 5.74 -7.94
C ASP A 363 -23.99 5.00 -8.10
N HIS A 364 -22.90 5.46 -7.45
CA HIS A 364 -21.63 4.73 -7.42
C HIS A 364 -21.73 3.40 -6.66
N VAL A 365 -22.33 3.37 -5.47
CA VAL A 365 -22.45 2.12 -4.69
C VAL A 365 -23.23 1.05 -5.44
N VAL A 366 -24.38 1.37 -6.06
CA VAL A 366 -25.11 0.37 -6.86
C VAL A 366 -24.38 0.01 -8.16
N SER A 367 -23.55 0.89 -8.69
CA SER A 367 -22.80 0.66 -9.93
C SER A 367 -21.51 -0.12 -9.72
N PHE A 368 -20.85 0.00 -8.57
CA PHE A 368 -19.48 -0.49 -8.33
C PHE A 368 -19.34 -1.52 -7.21
N ALA A 369 -20.09 -1.42 -6.11
CA ALA A 369 -19.87 -2.27 -4.94
C ALA A 369 -20.20 -3.76 -5.17
N GLY A 370 -19.32 -4.64 -4.68
CA GLY A 370 -19.48 -6.11 -4.69
C GLY A 370 -18.34 -6.86 -5.40
N ASN A 371 -18.36 -8.20 -5.32
CA ASN A 371 -17.24 -9.03 -5.76
C ASN A 371 -17.23 -9.30 -7.27
N GLY A 372 -16.78 -8.31 -8.05
CA GLY A 372 -16.51 -8.44 -9.48
C GLY A 372 -15.73 -7.25 -10.03
N ILE A 373 -14.75 -7.50 -10.89
CA ILE A 373 -13.93 -6.45 -11.55
C ILE A 373 -14.73 -5.50 -12.46
N ALA A 374 -15.95 -5.89 -12.84
CA ALA A 374 -16.91 -5.04 -13.53
C ALA A 374 -18.35 -5.45 -13.10
N PRO A 375 -19.39 -4.64 -13.36
CA PRO A 375 -20.73 -4.88 -12.84
C PRO A 375 -21.36 -6.20 -13.32
N ASP A 376 -21.07 -6.65 -14.55
CA ASP A 376 -21.52 -7.93 -15.10
C ASP A 376 -20.72 -9.14 -14.57
N LYS A 377 -19.51 -8.89 -14.02
CA LYS A 377 -18.62 -9.91 -13.42
C LYS A 377 -18.91 -10.17 -11.95
N ARG A 378 -19.80 -9.41 -11.32
CA ARG A 378 -20.22 -9.70 -9.93
C ARG A 378 -20.91 -11.04 -9.83
N THR A 379 -20.84 -11.68 -8.67
CA THR A 379 -21.69 -12.85 -8.39
C THR A 379 -23.18 -12.50 -8.56
N ALA A 380 -23.99 -13.49 -8.94
CA ALA A 380 -25.41 -13.28 -9.22
C ALA A 380 -26.20 -12.68 -8.04
N ILE A 381 -25.75 -12.93 -6.79
CA ILE A 381 -26.37 -12.30 -5.61
C ILE A 381 -26.02 -10.81 -5.49
N ASP A 382 -24.77 -10.42 -5.78
CA ASP A 382 -24.34 -9.02 -5.71
C ASP A 382 -25.01 -8.19 -6.83
N GLN A 383 -25.17 -8.78 -8.03
CA GLN A 383 -25.98 -8.19 -9.10
C GLN A 383 -27.45 -7.99 -8.67
N GLN A 384 -28.05 -9.00 -8.03
CA GLN A 384 -29.41 -8.90 -7.49
C GLN A 384 -29.51 -7.83 -6.39
N CYS A 385 -28.50 -7.71 -5.52
CA CYS A 385 -28.44 -6.69 -4.48
C CYS A 385 -28.39 -5.27 -5.04
N ALA A 386 -27.52 -5.02 -6.02
CA ALA A 386 -27.46 -3.74 -6.72
C ALA A 386 -28.80 -3.40 -7.41
N ALA A 387 -29.39 -4.37 -8.11
CA ALA A 387 -30.69 -4.22 -8.75
C ALA A 387 -31.82 -3.95 -7.73
N ASP A 388 -31.84 -4.64 -6.59
CA ASP A 388 -32.82 -4.44 -5.53
C ASP A 388 -32.73 -3.06 -4.90
N ALA A 389 -31.51 -2.62 -4.54
CA ALA A 389 -31.27 -1.29 -4.02
C ALA A 389 -31.70 -0.20 -5.01
N LYS A 390 -31.33 -0.34 -6.28
CA LYS A 390 -31.70 0.59 -7.36
C LYS A 390 -33.22 0.65 -7.56
N ASN A 391 -33.88 -0.50 -7.74
CA ASN A 391 -35.28 -0.58 -8.13
C ASN A 391 -36.28 -0.50 -6.95
N GLY A 392 -35.83 -0.70 -5.71
CA GLY A 392 -36.74 -0.82 -4.56
C GLY A 392 -37.46 -2.18 -4.52
N THR A 393 -36.78 -3.25 -4.92
CA THR A 393 -37.30 -4.63 -4.97
C THR A 393 -36.67 -5.53 -3.89
N GLY A 394 -37.07 -6.80 -3.85
CA GLY A 394 -36.57 -7.76 -2.85
C GLY A 394 -37.21 -7.66 -1.47
N SER A 395 -36.59 -8.34 -0.51
CA SER A 395 -36.89 -8.32 0.92
C SER A 395 -35.81 -9.06 1.70
N CYS A 396 -35.69 -8.80 3.02
CA CYS A 396 -35.02 -9.72 3.93
C CYS A 396 -35.53 -11.16 3.73
N SER A 397 -34.62 -12.13 3.76
CA SER A 397 -34.92 -13.52 3.40
C SER A 397 -34.31 -14.50 4.41
N GLY A 398 -34.68 -15.78 4.32
CA GLY A 398 -33.98 -16.83 5.01
C GLY A 398 -34.34 -18.24 4.53
N THR A 399 -33.49 -19.19 4.93
CA THR A 399 -33.47 -20.56 4.42
C THR A 399 -34.50 -21.49 5.06
N ALA A 400 -34.85 -21.27 6.32
CA ALA A 400 -35.81 -22.13 7.01
C ALA A 400 -37.24 -21.94 6.47
N ALA A 401 -38.05 -22.99 6.60
CA ALA A 401 -39.46 -22.95 6.21
C ALA A 401 -40.24 -21.91 7.04
N TYR A 402 -41.32 -21.39 6.45
CA TYR A 402 -42.20 -20.42 7.11
C TYR A 402 -42.86 -21.02 8.37
N ASP A 403 -42.79 -20.29 9.48
CA ASP A 403 -43.48 -20.63 10.74
C ASP A 403 -44.55 -19.58 11.06
N GLY A 404 -45.82 -19.94 10.92
CA GLY A 404 -46.95 -19.05 11.19
C GLY A 404 -47.11 -18.61 12.65
N SER A 405 -46.38 -19.22 13.59
CA SER A 405 -46.33 -18.76 14.99
C SER A 405 -45.40 -17.55 15.17
N VAL A 406 -44.42 -17.35 14.27
CA VAL A 406 -43.45 -16.25 14.33
C VAL A 406 -44.00 -15.04 13.57
N THR A 407 -44.86 -14.28 14.24
CA THR A 407 -45.56 -13.11 13.67
C THR A 407 -44.65 -12.08 13.01
N ASP A 408 -43.40 -11.95 13.49
CA ASP A 408 -42.39 -11.06 12.92
C ASP A 408 -41.99 -11.41 11.47
N LEU A 409 -42.15 -12.67 11.03
CA LEU A 409 -41.92 -13.05 9.62
C LEU A 409 -42.86 -12.28 8.68
N ASN A 410 -44.14 -12.20 9.03
CA ASN A 410 -45.12 -11.43 8.25
C ASN A 410 -44.87 -9.93 8.40
N LYS A 411 -44.57 -9.46 9.61
CA LYS A 411 -44.32 -8.05 9.91
C LYS A 411 -43.20 -7.47 9.03
N TYR A 412 -42.04 -8.13 9.00
CA TYR A 412 -40.90 -7.71 8.19
C TYR A 412 -40.88 -8.35 6.80
N SER A 413 -42.01 -8.91 6.32
CA SER A 413 -42.13 -9.50 4.97
C SER A 413 -41.03 -10.51 4.60
N ILE A 414 -40.55 -11.30 5.58
CA ILE A 414 -39.41 -12.20 5.41
C ILE A 414 -39.72 -13.30 4.40
N GLN A 415 -38.93 -13.37 3.33
CA GLN A 415 -39.04 -14.46 2.36
C GLN A 415 -38.40 -15.73 2.93
N CYS A 416 -39.22 -16.69 3.33
CA CYS A 416 -38.78 -17.96 3.93
C CYS A 416 -38.55 -19.04 2.86
N GLY A 417 -37.75 -20.08 3.18
CA GLY A 417 -37.46 -21.19 2.28
C GLY A 417 -36.58 -20.83 1.08
N VAL A 418 -35.81 -19.74 1.17
CA VAL A 418 -34.96 -19.28 0.06
C VAL A 418 -33.69 -20.11 -0.01
N SER A 419 -33.32 -20.55 -1.22
CA SER A 419 -32.06 -21.24 -1.50
C SER A 419 -31.08 -20.28 -2.15
N TYR A 420 -29.81 -20.36 -1.75
CA TYR A 420 -28.72 -19.60 -2.37
C TYR A 420 -27.99 -20.45 -3.40
N THR A 421 -27.72 -19.87 -4.57
CA THR A 421 -26.98 -20.52 -5.64
C THR A 421 -25.52 -20.08 -5.55
N TYR A 422 -24.66 -21.01 -5.17
CA TYR A 422 -23.22 -20.81 -5.09
C TYR A 422 -22.59 -20.83 -6.49
N PRO A 423 -21.56 -20.00 -6.79
CA PRO A 423 -20.86 -20.04 -8.06
C PRO A 423 -20.27 -21.41 -8.38
N SER A 424 -20.45 -21.85 -9.62
CA SER A 424 -19.86 -23.10 -10.12
C SER A 424 -18.34 -22.99 -10.24
N PRO A 425 -17.58 -24.09 -10.12
CA PRO A 425 -16.13 -24.06 -10.20
C PRO A 425 -15.63 -23.79 -11.62
N VAL A 426 -14.64 -22.90 -11.75
CA VAL A 426 -13.80 -22.73 -12.93
C VAL A 426 -12.40 -23.18 -12.55
N THR A 427 -11.98 -24.33 -13.07
CA THR A 427 -10.72 -25.01 -12.68
C THR A 427 -9.62 -24.85 -13.73
N LYS A 428 -9.63 -23.74 -14.46
CA LYS A 428 -8.67 -23.44 -15.52
C LYS A 428 -8.29 -21.97 -15.44
N LYS A 429 -6.99 -21.69 -15.31
CA LYS A 429 -6.38 -20.37 -15.46
C LYS A 429 -6.81 -19.75 -16.79
N GLU A 430 -7.21 -18.47 -16.75
CA GLU A 430 -7.65 -17.73 -17.94
C GLU A 430 -6.50 -17.06 -18.67
N ILE A 431 -5.48 -16.63 -17.92
CA ILE A 431 -4.28 -15.94 -18.41
C ILE A 431 -3.21 -16.92 -18.90
N THR A 432 -2.29 -16.41 -19.72
CA THR A 432 -1.01 -17.08 -19.99
C THR A 432 0.02 -16.41 -19.10
N ASP A 433 0.73 -17.23 -18.33
CA ASP A 433 1.66 -16.82 -17.27
C ASP A 433 2.69 -17.95 -17.25
N ASN A 434 3.79 -17.71 -17.95
CA ASN A 434 4.73 -18.77 -18.36
C ASN A 434 5.78 -19.10 -17.28
N ASP A 435 6.17 -18.13 -16.46
CA ASP A 435 7.13 -18.29 -15.37
C ASP A 435 6.48 -18.47 -13.97
N ASN A 436 5.18 -18.18 -13.84
CA ASN A 436 4.35 -18.30 -12.62
C ASN A 436 4.62 -17.20 -11.60
N ASP A 437 4.80 -15.97 -12.09
CA ASP A 437 4.92 -14.75 -11.30
C ASP A 437 3.56 -14.11 -10.94
N GLY A 438 2.47 -14.55 -11.59
CA GLY A 438 1.10 -14.09 -11.36
C GLY A 438 0.59 -12.99 -12.29
N MET A 439 1.38 -12.52 -13.26
CA MET A 439 1.02 -11.57 -14.31
C MET A 439 0.58 -12.32 -15.59
N ASP A 440 0.09 -11.60 -16.61
CA ASP A 440 -0.21 -12.20 -17.92
C ASP A 440 0.87 -11.80 -18.94
N ASP A 441 1.41 -12.77 -19.67
CA ASP A 441 2.47 -12.60 -20.68
C ASP A 441 2.21 -11.40 -21.62
N SER A 442 0.95 -11.16 -21.98
CA SER A 442 0.57 -10.08 -22.90
C SER A 442 0.47 -8.70 -22.24
N TRP A 443 0.17 -8.66 -20.94
CA TRP A 443 0.21 -7.43 -20.14
C TRP A 443 1.66 -7.00 -19.89
N GLU A 444 2.55 -7.95 -19.61
CA GLU A 444 3.99 -7.76 -19.41
C GLU A 444 4.70 -7.27 -20.66
N LEU A 445 4.51 -7.96 -21.80
CA LEU A 445 5.08 -7.55 -23.10
C LEU A 445 4.62 -6.15 -23.52
N ALA A 446 3.40 -5.75 -23.15
CA ALA A 446 2.90 -4.40 -23.41
C ALA A 446 3.58 -3.30 -22.54
N ARG A 447 4.32 -3.69 -21.49
CA ARG A 447 5.02 -2.80 -20.53
C ARG A 447 6.54 -2.94 -20.56
N GLY A 448 7.07 -3.83 -21.40
CA GLY A 448 8.52 -4.06 -21.54
C GLY A 448 9.12 -4.99 -20.49
N LEU A 449 8.28 -5.82 -19.85
CA LEU A 449 8.69 -6.86 -18.90
C LEU A 449 9.00 -8.18 -19.64
N ASP A 450 9.65 -9.15 -18.97
CA ASP A 450 10.02 -10.45 -19.57
C ASP A 450 9.17 -11.59 -18.98
N PRO A 451 8.21 -12.18 -19.75
CA PRO A 451 7.37 -13.32 -19.34
C PRO A 451 8.12 -14.65 -19.11
N ASN A 452 9.40 -14.59 -18.81
CA ASN A 452 10.29 -15.70 -18.50
C ASN A 452 11.15 -15.41 -17.26
N ASP A 453 11.04 -14.23 -16.63
CA ASP A 453 11.72 -13.87 -15.39
C ASP A 453 10.75 -13.91 -14.18
N PRO A 454 10.70 -15.04 -13.43
CA PRO A 454 9.81 -15.22 -12.28
C PRO A 454 10.16 -14.33 -11.06
N THR A 455 11.02 -13.32 -11.22
CA THR A 455 11.41 -12.36 -10.18
C THR A 455 11.05 -10.92 -10.52
N ASP A 456 10.75 -10.62 -11.79
CA ASP A 456 10.45 -9.29 -12.29
C ASP A 456 9.17 -8.72 -11.67
N TYR A 457 8.23 -9.57 -11.24
CA TYR A 457 7.04 -9.21 -10.46
C TYR A 457 7.31 -8.28 -9.26
N LYS A 458 8.54 -8.28 -8.73
CA LYS A 458 9.00 -7.43 -7.62
C LYS A 458 9.55 -6.06 -8.06
N GLY A 459 9.85 -5.86 -9.34
CA GLY A 459 10.28 -4.58 -9.89
C GLY A 459 9.22 -3.49 -9.71
N ASP A 460 9.57 -2.25 -10.01
CA ASP A 460 8.66 -1.10 -10.04
C ASP A 460 8.87 -0.36 -11.36
N TYR A 461 8.42 -0.95 -12.47
CA TYR A 461 8.70 -0.44 -13.83
C TYR A 461 8.21 1.01 -14.05
N CYS A 462 7.24 1.45 -13.25
CA CYS A 462 6.66 2.80 -13.27
C CYS A 462 7.32 3.78 -12.28
N GLY A 463 8.15 3.31 -11.34
CA GLY A 463 8.81 4.13 -10.31
C GLY A 463 7.85 4.82 -9.32
N LYS A 464 6.64 4.29 -9.09
CA LYS A 464 5.61 4.91 -8.21
C LYS A 464 5.45 4.23 -6.84
N GLY A 465 6.28 3.23 -6.54
CA GLY A 465 6.34 2.51 -5.26
C GLY A 465 5.40 1.30 -5.13
N TYR A 466 4.86 0.82 -6.25
CA TYR A 466 4.15 -0.45 -6.35
C TYR A 466 5.03 -1.49 -7.03
N ASN A 467 4.86 -2.77 -6.70
CA ASN A 467 5.51 -3.84 -7.48
C ASN A 467 4.81 -4.05 -8.84
N ASN A 468 5.50 -4.65 -9.82
CA ASN A 468 4.94 -4.99 -11.14
C ASN A 468 3.61 -5.76 -11.02
N ILE A 469 3.56 -6.79 -10.17
CA ILE A 469 2.33 -7.53 -9.85
C ILE A 469 1.21 -6.65 -9.27
N GLU A 470 1.55 -5.59 -8.53
CA GLU A 470 0.55 -4.66 -8.00
C GLU A 470 -0.02 -3.74 -9.09
N TYR A 471 0.77 -3.31 -10.07
CA TYR A 471 0.23 -2.62 -11.25
C TYR A 471 -0.72 -3.54 -12.02
N TYR A 472 -0.32 -4.78 -12.28
CA TYR A 472 -1.16 -5.76 -12.97
C TYR A 472 -2.51 -5.97 -12.28
N ILE A 473 -2.53 -6.32 -10.99
CA ILE A 473 -3.78 -6.55 -10.26
C ILE A 473 -4.59 -5.26 -10.03
N ASN A 474 -4.03 -4.07 -10.28
CA ASN A 474 -4.76 -2.81 -10.27
C ASN A 474 -5.39 -2.51 -11.64
N ASP A 475 -4.70 -2.77 -12.74
CA ASP A 475 -5.22 -2.61 -14.11
C ASP A 475 -6.46 -3.47 -14.36
N LEU A 476 -6.47 -4.70 -13.80
CA LEU A 476 -7.65 -5.57 -13.79
C LEU A 476 -8.90 -4.94 -13.15
N THR A 477 -8.78 -3.80 -12.47
CA THR A 477 -9.85 -3.21 -11.64
C THR A 477 -10.41 -1.88 -12.18
N VAL A 478 -10.00 -1.45 -13.38
CA VAL A 478 -10.39 -0.16 -13.97
C VAL A 478 -11.92 0.02 -14.06
N ASP A 479 -12.66 -1.03 -14.44
CA ASP A 479 -14.14 -1.02 -14.57
C ASP A 479 -14.90 -1.22 -13.24
N SER A 480 -14.19 -1.36 -12.12
CA SER A 480 -14.78 -1.52 -10.79
C SER A 480 -14.88 -0.21 -9.99
N PHE A 481 -14.37 0.90 -10.51
CA PHE A 481 -14.48 2.23 -9.89
C PHE A 481 -15.08 3.26 -10.86
N PRO A 482 -15.51 4.43 -10.37
CA PRO A 482 -15.77 5.58 -11.24
C PRO A 482 -14.56 5.90 -12.14
N GLU A 483 -14.85 6.37 -13.36
CA GLU A 483 -13.84 6.72 -14.36
C GLU A 483 -12.79 7.70 -13.79
N GLY A 484 -11.51 7.36 -13.96
CA GLY A 484 -10.37 8.15 -13.46
C GLY A 484 -9.97 7.92 -12.00
N VAL A 485 -10.63 7.01 -11.26
CA VAL A 485 -10.18 6.59 -9.91
C VAL A 485 -9.04 5.57 -9.98
N VAL A 486 -9.14 4.65 -10.94
CA VAL A 486 -8.06 3.75 -11.36
C VAL A 486 -7.77 4.11 -12.81
N GLU A 487 -6.50 4.32 -13.14
CA GLU A 487 -6.01 4.51 -14.50
C GLU A 487 -5.16 3.30 -14.87
N LEU A 488 -5.26 2.83 -16.12
CA LEU A 488 -4.39 1.76 -16.61
C LEU A 488 -2.93 2.19 -16.53
N SER A 489 -2.10 1.29 -16.01
CA SER A 489 -0.66 1.48 -15.96
C SER A 489 -0.09 1.56 -17.39
N PRO A 490 0.83 2.50 -17.67
CA PRO A 490 1.18 2.92 -19.02
C PRO A 490 1.82 1.81 -19.86
N GLU A 491 1.37 1.68 -21.10
CA GLU A 491 1.94 0.77 -22.10
C GLU A 491 3.10 1.42 -22.88
N GLY A 492 3.99 0.59 -23.39
CA GLY A 492 5.06 0.95 -24.31
C GLY A 492 6.41 0.39 -23.91
N THR A 493 7.35 0.41 -24.86
CA THR A 493 8.78 0.33 -24.51
C THR A 493 9.16 1.65 -23.85
N PHE A 494 9.22 1.68 -22.53
CA PHE A 494 9.99 2.70 -21.84
C PHE A 494 11.43 2.62 -22.38
N PRO A 495 12.02 3.72 -22.88
CA PRO A 495 13.18 3.66 -23.77
C PRO A 495 14.46 3.35 -22.99
N ASP A 496 14.66 2.06 -22.68
CA ASP A 496 15.49 1.61 -21.56
C ASP A 496 15.33 2.59 -20.38
N VAL A 497 14.15 2.61 -19.73
CA VAL A 497 14.22 2.80 -18.28
C VAL A 497 15.13 1.66 -17.85
N PRO A 498 16.37 1.94 -17.40
CA PRO A 498 17.32 0.87 -17.18
C PRO A 498 16.63 -0.07 -16.21
N HIS A 499 16.57 -1.38 -16.54
CA HIS A 499 16.10 -2.35 -15.57
C HIS A 499 16.85 -2.05 -14.29
N ASP A 500 16.12 -1.63 -13.24
CA ASP A 500 16.67 -1.49 -11.91
C ASP A 500 16.78 -2.90 -11.32
N ASP A 501 17.54 -3.76 -12.01
CA ASP A 501 18.62 -4.49 -11.34
C ASP A 501 19.38 -3.41 -10.57
N SER A 502 18.92 -3.19 -9.33
CA SER A 502 19.28 -2.06 -8.46
C SER A 502 20.67 -2.30 -7.88
N SER A 503 21.59 -2.49 -8.81
CA SER A 503 22.84 -3.19 -8.66
C SER A 503 23.91 -2.10 -8.70
N VAL A 504 23.87 -1.27 -7.65
CA VAL A 504 24.62 -0.01 -7.54
C VAL A 504 26.06 -0.29 -7.96
N SER A 505 26.52 0.40 -9.01
CA SER A 505 27.72 0.01 -9.74
C SER A 505 28.76 1.13 -9.76
N GLY A 506 29.78 0.98 -8.92
CA GLY A 506 31.01 1.76 -8.96
C GLY A 506 31.96 1.32 -10.08
N LYS A 507 33.26 1.54 -9.89
CA LYS A 507 34.34 1.14 -10.81
C LYS A 507 34.79 -0.31 -10.58
N LEU A 508 34.87 -0.72 -9.32
CA LEU A 508 35.36 -2.02 -8.86
C LEU A 508 34.27 -2.87 -8.18
N ILE A 509 33.31 -2.21 -7.54
CA ILE A 509 32.12 -2.83 -6.97
C ILE A 509 31.01 -2.66 -7.99
N LYS A 510 30.78 -3.69 -8.81
CA LYS A 510 29.69 -3.75 -9.80
C LYS A 510 28.52 -4.54 -9.24
N GLU A 511 27.34 -4.33 -9.77
CA GLU A 511 26.16 -5.16 -9.50
C GLU A 511 25.82 -5.31 -8.00
N LEU A 512 25.91 -4.24 -7.20
CA LEU A 512 25.63 -4.32 -5.76
C LEU A 512 24.14 -4.51 -5.47
N ASN A 513 23.72 -5.75 -5.22
CA ASN A 513 22.44 -6.07 -4.65
C ASN A 513 22.53 -6.07 -3.10
N VAL A 514 21.70 -5.26 -2.44
CA VAL A 514 21.64 -5.11 -0.98
C VAL A 514 20.47 -5.93 -0.43
N ASN A 515 20.77 -7.11 0.13
CA ASN A 515 19.79 -7.99 0.77
C ASN A 515 19.42 -7.54 2.22
N SER A 516 20.02 -6.44 2.70
CA SER A 516 19.85 -5.90 4.05
C SER A 516 18.47 -5.24 4.23
N SER A 517 17.72 -5.68 5.24
CA SER A 517 16.44 -5.08 5.63
C SER A 517 16.62 -3.82 6.48
N ALA A 518 17.75 -3.71 7.17
CA ALA A 518 18.09 -2.61 8.06
C ALA A 518 18.73 -1.44 7.30
N HIS A 519 17.91 -0.49 6.87
CA HIS A 519 18.31 0.71 6.13
C HIS A 519 19.02 0.39 4.79
N PRO A 520 18.36 -0.25 3.81
CA PRO A 520 18.94 -0.55 2.50
C PRO A 520 19.46 0.70 1.78
N MET A 521 18.74 1.82 1.86
CA MET A 521 19.17 3.14 1.33
C MET A 521 20.41 3.74 2.03
N GLY A 522 20.90 3.12 3.12
CA GLY A 522 22.16 3.48 3.78
C GLY A 522 23.35 2.68 3.27
N TRP A 523 23.15 1.83 2.25
CA TRP A 523 24.22 1.16 1.51
C TRP A 523 24.46 1.89 0.19
N GLU A 524 25.65 2.46 0.01
CA GLU A 524 25.99 3.34 -1.12
C GLU A 524 27.42 3.08 -1.58
N ILE A 525 27.74 3.35 -2.85
CA ILE A 525 29.13 3.29 -3.33
C ILE A 525 29.71 4.71 -3.43
N SER A 526 30.82 4.93 -2.75
CA SER A 526 31.67 6.12 -2.89
C SER A 526 32.89 5.79 -3.73
N GLU A 527 33.05 6.45 -4.89
CA GLU A 527 34.17 6.20 -5.81
C GLU A 527 35.56 6.38 -5.20
N THR A 528 35.67 7.12 -4.09
CA THR A 528 36.93 7.35 -3.36
C THR A 528 36.71 7.39 -1.85
N VAL A 529 37.71 6.94 -1.09
CA VAL A 529 37.80 7.05 0.37
C VAL A 529 39.11 7.73 0.81
N LYS A 530 39.08 8.45 1.93
CA LYS A 530 40.24 9.05 2.62
C LYS A 530 39.85 9.46 4.04
N ALA A 531 40.82 9.98 4.81
CA ALA A 531 40.49 10.68 6.06
C ALA A 531 39.51 11.84 5.81
N GLY A 532 38.46 11.92 6.61
CA GLY A 532 37.32 12.83 6.47
C GLY A 532 36.14 12.28 5.65
N SER A 533 36.26 11.11 5.00
CA SER A 533 35.14 10.47 4.31
C SER A 533 34.14 9.83 5.29
N PRO A 534 32.84 9.72 4.93
CA PRO A 534 31.85 8.98 5.71
C PRO A 534 32.22 7.51 5.90
N VAL A 535 31.78 6.94 7.03
CA VAL A 535 32.03 5.53 7.38
C VAL A 535 30.86 4.62 6.96
N PHE A 536 29.63 5.12 7.10
CA PHE A 536 28.36 4.43 6.86
C PHE A 536 27.37 5.39 6.17
N GLY A 537 26.44 4.90 5.36
CA GLY A 537 25.43 5.77 4.72
C GLY A 537 24.31 6.22 5.66
N ASP A 538 24.09 5.50 6.77
CA ASP A 538 23.05 5.79 7.78
C ASP A 538 23.60 6.55 9.01
N ARG A 539 24.85 7.03 9.00
CA ARG A 539 25.49 7.75 10.12
C ARG A 539 26.42 8.87 9.64
N SER A 540 26.50 9.94 10.43
CA SER A 540 27.37 11.08 10.17
C SER A 540 28.83 10.89 10.66
N PHE A 541 29.28 9.66 10.92
CA PHE A 541 30.65 9.40 11.39
C PHE A 541 31.63 9.48 10.22
N VAL A 542 32.83 9.99 10.47
CA VAL A 542 33.88 10.13 9.46
C VAL A 542 35.21 9.51 9.93
N PHE A 543 36.04 9.09 8.98
CA PHE A 543 37.38 8.61 9.29
C PHE A 543 38.29 9.75 9.81
N THR A 544 38.87 9.60 11.00
CA THR A 544 39.87 10.51 11.55
C THR A 544 41.30 10.08 11.21
N SER A 545 41.51 8.78 10.98
CA SER A 545 42.77 8.19 10.53
C SER A 545 42.46 7.06 9.55
N PHE A 546 43.16 7.03 8.42
CA PHE A 546 42.91 6.06 7.34
C PHE A 546 44.24 5.57 6.73
N PRO A 547 44.35 4.31 6.26
CA PRO A 547 45.57 3.82 5.62
C PRO A 547 45.88 4.59 4.33
N GLN A 548 47.04 5.24 4.26
CA GLN A 548 47.45 6.04 3.09
C GLN A 548 47.50 5.21 1.79
N GLU A 549 47.83 3.92 1.89
CA GLU A 549 47.87 2.99 0.76
C GLU A 549 46.49 2.61 0.21
N LEU A 550 45.40 3.00 0.88
CA LEU A 550 44.01 2.83 0.42
C LEU A 550 43.31 4.17 0.14
N GLU A 551 44.00 5.31 0.22
CA GLU A 551 43.40 6.59 -0.19
C GLU A 551 43.09 6.58 -1.70
N GLY A 552 41.84 6.89 -2.04
CA GLY A 552 41.34 6.79 -3.41
C GLY A 552 40.81 5.40 -3.81
N ALA A 553 40.81 4.41 -2.90
CA ALA A 553 40.07 3.16 -3.09
C ALA A 553 38.55 3.44 -3.16
N GLU A 554 37.81 2.54 -3.82
CA GLU A 554 36.35 2.60 -3.84
C GLU A 554 35.80 2.02 -2.54
N GLN A 555 34.79 2.66 -1.95
CA GLN A 555 34.18 2.24 -0.69
C GLN A 555 32.72 1.88 -0.93
N LEU A 556 32.31 0.70 -0.45
CA LEU A 556 30.91 0.43 -0.17
C LEU A 556 30.63 0.90 1.27
N LEU A 557 29.91 2.01 1.38
CA LEU A 557 29.28 2.46 2.61
C LEU A 557 28.24 1.41 2.98
N THR A 558 28.33 0.85 4.18
CA THR A 558 27.30 -0.06 4.71
C THR A 558 26.35 0.72 5.62
N ALA A 559 25.16 0.18 5.89
CA ALA A 559 24.34 0.69 6.99
C ALA A 559 24.91 0.21 8.33
N CYS A 560 25.21 1.14 9.24
CA CYS A 560 25.62 0.86 10.61
C CYS A 560 24.55 0.05 11.37
N ASP A 561 23.26 0.23 11.07
CA ASP A 561 22.16 -0.52 11.68
C ASP A 561 21.99 -1.96 11.18
N ALA A 562 22.57 -2.33 10.03
CA ALA A 562 22.68 -3.72 9.59
C ALA A 562 23.64 -4.59 10.44
N LYS A 563 24.34 -4.00 11.42
CA LYS A 563 25.23 -4.71 12.37
C LYS A 563 24.61 -5.93 13.07
N GLY A 564 23.29 -5.95 13.24
CA GLY A 564 22.54 -7.01 13.93
C GLY A 564 21.93 -8.08 13.02
N GLU A 565 22.10 -7.98 11.70
CA GLU A 565 21.54 -8.93 10.75
C GLU A 565 22.35 -10.23 10.66
N THR A 566 21.69 -11.29 10.18
CA THR A 566 22.26 -12.65 10.07
C THR A 566 21.95 -13.24 8.70
N GLY A 567 22.91 -13.96 8.12
CA GLY A 567 22.83 -14.42 6.72
C GLY A 567 23.55 -13.44 5.80
N ASP A 568 23.21 -13.49 4.52
CA ASP A 568 23.82 -12.67 3.46
C ASP A 568 23.18 -11.28 3.44
N THR A 569 23.98 -10.23 3.65
CA THR A 569 23.53 -8.84 3.77
C THR A 569 23.69 -8.04 2.48
N ALA A 570 24.63 -8.41 1.61
CA ALA A 570 24.80 -7.83 0.27
C ALA A 570 25.59 -8.76 -0.65
N THR A 571 25.43 -8.64 -1.95
CA THR A 571 26.23 -9.31 -2.98
C THR A 571 26.65 -8.33 -4.07
N PHE A 572 27.83 -8.50 -4.65
CA PHE A 572 28.30 -7.67 -5.76
C PHE A 572 29.32 -8.43 -6.63
N THR A 573 29.55 -7.94 -7.84
CA THR A 573 30.51 -8.49 -8.82
C THR A 573 31.77 -7.63 -8.89
N ALA A 574 32.94 -8.26 -9.02
CA ALA A 574 34.23 -7.57 -9.16
C ALA A 574 34.40 -6.96 -10.55
N GLY A 575 34.47 -5.63 -10.65
CA GLY A 575 34.64 -4.92 -11.92
C GLY A 575 36.03 -5.07 -12.56
N ALA A 576 37.05 -5.44 -11.77
CA ALA A 576 38.41 -5.73 -12.22
C ALA A 576 39.13 -6.65 -11.23
N ASP A 577 40.33 -7.11 -11.57
CA ASP A 577 41.24 -7.74 -10.61
C ASP A 577 41.55 -6.74 -9.48
N MET A 578 41.19 -7.10 -8.24
CA MET A 578 41.23 -6.20 -7.10
C MET A 578 41.62 -6.91 -5.80
N GLU A 579 42.13 -6.14 -4.83
CA GLU A 579 42.23 -6.53 -3.44
C GLU A 579 41.03 -5.92 -2.70
N LEU A 580 40.18 -6.77 -2.14
CA LEU A 580 39.00 -6.39 -1.38
C LEU A 580 39.32 -6.44 0.12
N TYR A 581 39.03 -5.36 0.83
CA TYR A 581 39.27 -5.21 2.26
C TYR A 581 37.95 -5.09 3.04
N ILE A 582 37.87 -5.81 4.16
CA ILE A 582 36.78 -5.73 5.13
C ILE A 582 37.36 -5.25 6.45
N GLY A 583 36.87 -4.11 6.96
CA GLY A 583 37.29 -3.54 8.23
C GLY A 583 36.32 -3.91 9.35
N LEU A 584 36.78 -4.70 10.33
CA LEU A 584 35.99 -5.12 11.49
C LEU A 584 36.30 -4.25 12.72
N ASP A 585 35.27 -3.84 13.45
CA ASP A 585 35.38 -3.13 14.73
C ASP A 585 36.20 -3.97 15.73
N THR A 586 37.24 -3.38 16.31
CA THR A 586 38.14 -4.05 17.27
C THR A 586 37.47 -4.55 18.55
N ARG A 587 36.22 -4.16 18.80
CA ARG A 587 35.38 -4.65 19.92
C ARG A 587 34.65 -5.97 19.59
N LEU A 588 34.74 -6.46 18.37
CA LEU A 588 34.07 -7.69 17.94
C LEU A 588 34.75 -8.93 18.57
N GLU A 589 33.99 -9.71 19.35
CA GLU A 589 34.55 -10.86 20.10
C GLU A 589 34.77 -12.11 19.22
N LYS A 590 34.00 -12.26 18.14
CA LYS A 590 34.09 -13.39 17.20
C LYS A 590 34.11 -12.85 15.77
N ILE A 591 35.17 -13.18 15.02
CA ILE A 591 35.23 -12.92 13.57
C ILE A 591 34.11 -13.71 12.87
N PRO A 592 33.34 -13.09 11.95
CA PRO A 592 32.30 -13.77 11.18
C PRO A 592 32.85 -14.95 10.37
N ASP A 593 32.11 -16.08 10.36
CA ASP A 593 32.58 -17.31 9.69
C ASP A 593 32.66 -17.18 8.16
N TRP A 594 32.06 -16.15 7.57
CA TRP A 594 32.16 -15.86 6.13
C TRP A 594 33.48 -15.17 5.73
N LEU A 595 34.29 -14.71 6.69
CA LEU A 595 35.61 -14.12 6.45
C LEU A 595 36.78 -15.11 6.57
N ASN A 596 36.50 -16.42 6.61
CA ASN A 596 37.51 -17.47 6.82
C ASN A 596 38.58 -17.58 5.72
N ASP A 597 38.34 -17.01 4.54
CA ASP A 597 39.28 -16.94 3.41
C ASP A 597 39.95 -15.56 3.24
N TYR A 598 39.68 -14.60 4.14
CA TYR A 598 40.37 -13.31 4.19
C TYR A 598 41.58 -13.36 5.13
N THR A 599 42.65 -12.65 4.77
CA THR A 599 43.88 -12.56 5.56
C THR A 599 43.90 -11.28 6.38
N LYS A 600 44.11 -11.37 7.69
CA LYS A 600 44.28 -10.18 8.56
C LYS A 600 45.51 -9.39 8.14
N THR A 601 45.34 -8.09 7.92
CA THR A 601 46.43 -7.17 7.55
C THR A 601 47.02 -6.46 8.78
N SER A 602 48.03 -5.61 8.58
CA SER A 602 48.52 -4.67 9.59
C SER A 602 47.83 -3.30 9.53
N LEU A 603 46.81 -3.13 8.69
CA LEU A 603 46.15 -1.84 8.45
C LEU A 603 44.98 -1.62 9.43
N THR A 604 44.83 -0.38 9.87
CA THR A 604 43.71 0.06 10.71
C THR A 604 43.15 1.40 10.25
N ALA A 605 41.86 1.61 10.50
CA ALA A 605 41.19 2.89 10.28
C ALA A 605 40.48 3.30 11.58
N SER A 606 40.47 4.59 11.91
CA SER A 606 39.81 5.14 13.10
C SER A 606 38.86 6.27 12.73
N THR A 607 37.90 6.53 13.60
CA THR A 607 36.73 7.39 13.34
C THR A 607 36.63 8.52 14.37
N ASP A 608 35.67 9.44 14.19
CA ASP A 608 35.41 10.56 15.09
C ASP A 608 34.55 10.21 16.32
N ASN A 609 34.03 8.98 16.40
CA ASN A 609 33.27 8.44 17.53
C ASN A 609 34.02 7.30 18.27
N ASP A 610 35.35 7.36 18.29
CA ASP A 610 36.25 6.41 18.98
C ASP A 610 36.18 4.94 18.52
N VAL A 611 35.61 4.65 17.34
CA VAL A 611 35.69 3.30 16.72
C VAL A 611 37.01 3.15 15.95
N THR A 612 37.66 1.99 16.12
CA THR A 612 38.82 1.56 15.33
C THR A 612 38.55 0.21 14.68
N PHE A 613 38.81 0.13 13.37
CA PHE A 613 38.68 -1.05 12.54
C PHE A 613 40.05 -1.70 12.27
N GLU A 614 40.10 -3.04 12.31
CA GLU A 614 41.19 -3.84 11.75
C GLU A 614 40.80 -4.39 10.38
N LEU A 615 41.66 -4.24 9.38
CA LEU A 615 41.34 -4.63 8.01
C LEU A 615 41.82 -6.05 7.68
N TYR A 616 40.98 -6.80 6.99
CA TYR A 616 41.23 -8.13 6.45
C TYR A 616 41.12 -8.06 4.93
N SER A 617 42.04 -8.66 4.17
CA SER A 617 42.03 -8.58 2.70
C SER A 617 41.90 -9.93 2.01
N ARG A 618 41.33 -9.92 0.79
CA ARG A 618 41.27 -11.06 -0.12
C ARG A 618 41.39 -10.56 -1.56
N LYS A 619 42.14 -11.27 -2.39
CA LYS A 619 42.19 -11.04 -3.84
C LYS A 619 40.93 -11.57 -4.51
N CYS A 620 40.37 -10.77 -5.40
CA CYS A 620 39.27 -11.14 -6.27
C CYS A 620 39.69 -10.87 -7.73
N SER A 621 39.32 -11.76 -8.64
CA SER A 621 39.49 -11.61 -10.08
C SER A 621 38.32 -10.84 -10.68
N ALA A 622 38.53 -10.20 -11.84
CA ALA A 622 37.44 -9.58 -12.59
C ALA A 622 36.32 -10.60 -12.89
N GLY A 623 35.08 -10.25 -12.56
CA GLY A 623 33.90 -11.12 -12.70
C GLY A 623 33.64 -12.07 -11.53
N ASP A 624 34.48 -12.11 -10.49
CA ASP A 624 34.14 -12.84 -9.26
C ASP A 624 32.88 -12.26 -8.62
N ARG A 625 31.97 -13.13 -8.13
CA ARG A 625 30.80 -12.72 -7.34
C ARG A 625 31.11 -12.83 -5.85
N ILE A 626 31.03 -11.71 -5.14
CA ILE A 626 31.29 -11.58 -3.70
C ILE A 626 29.94 -11.57 -2.97
N THR A 627 29.88 -12.32 -1.87
CA THR A 627 28.78 -12.28 -0.89
C THR A 627 29.32 -11.78 0.45
N LEU A 628 28.65 -10.79 1.01
CA LEU A 628 28.95 -10.22 2.32
C LEU A 628 27.87 -10.67 3.31
N GLY A 629 28.29 -11.19 4.47
CA GLY A 629 27.37 -11.65 5.52
C GLY A 629 27.27 -10.72 6.73
N GLY A 630 26.37 -11.05 7.65
CA GLY A 630 26.21 -10.33 8.92
C GLY A 630 27.49 -10.27 9.78
N ASN A 631 27.60 -9.21 10.59
CA ASN A 631 28.82 -8.88 11.35
C ASN A 631 29.05 -9.72 12.63
N GLY A 632 28.17 -10.66 12.98
CA GLY A 632 28.37 -11.54 14.15
C GLY A 632 28.39 -10.82 15.51
N GLN A 633 27.61 -9.74 15.63
CA GLN A 633 27.57 -8.76 16.72
C GLN A 633 27.95 -9.26 18.14
N SER A 634 28.95 -8.60 18.74
CA SER A 634 29.14 -8.54 20.20
C SER A 634 28.56 -7.24 20.78
N GLY A 635 28.48 -7.13 22.11
CA GLY A 635 27.90 -5.94 22.76
C GLY A 635 28.66 -4.65 22.42
N TYR A 636 27.92 -3.63 21.95
CA TYR A 636 28.42 -2.28 21.65
C TYR A 636 29.38 -2.10 20.44
N CYS A 637 29.47 -3.08 19.52
CA CYS A 637 30.18 -2.87 18.24
C CYS A 637 29.29 -2.19 17.17
N VAL A 638 29.92 -1.60 16.14
CA VAL A 638 29.25 -1.09 14.91
C VAL A 638 29.33 -2.11 13.77
N ASN A 639 28.74 -1.81 12.60
CA ASN A 639 28.87 -2.67 11.41
C ASN A 639 30.30 -2.58 10.80
N TYR A 640 30.62 -3.45 9.84
CA TYR A 640 31.91 -3.43 9.13
C TYR A 640 31.94 -2.42 7.96
N ILE A 641 33.15 -2.08 7.50
CA ILE A 641 33.39 -1.28 6.30
C ILE A 641 33.93 -2.16 5.16
N VAL A 642 33.71 -1.75 3.91
CA VAL A 642 34.10 -2.50 2.71
C VAL A 642 34.83 -1.57 1.73
N LEU A 643 36.05 -1.96 1.32
CA LEU A 643 36.92 -1.16 0.45
C LEU A 643 37.49 -2.01 -0.69
N ALA A 644 37.40 -1.55 -1.93
CA ALA A 644 37.95 -2.21 -3.12
C ALA A 644 39.10 -1.38 -3.72
N SER A 645 40.26 -2.00 -3.92
CA SER A 645 41.43 -1.36 -4.53
C SER A 645 41.93 -2.19 -5.72
N ALA A 646 42.11 -1.55 -6.88
CA ALA A 646 42.51 -2.23 -8.11
C ALA A 646 43.94 -2.80 -7.99
N LEU A 647 44.13 -4.05 -8.42
CA LEU A 647 45.48 -4.59 -8.57
C LEU A 647 46.13 -3.98 -9.81
N ALA A 648 47.37 -3.49 -9.66
CA ALA A 648 48.13 -2.98 -10.78
C ALA A 648 48.35 -4.10 -11.82
N GLN A 649 47.79 -3.93 -13.02
CA GLN A 649 47.98 -4.90 -14.10
C GLN A 649 49.47 -5.04 -14.43
N PRO A 650 49.98 -6.27 -14.66
CA PRO A 650 51.34 -6.46 -15.14
C PRO A 650 51.46 -5.79 -16.51
N ALA A 651 52.50 -4.96 -16.69
CA ALA A 651 52.75 -4.27 -17.94
C ALA A 651 52.87 -5.28 -19.09
N THR A 652 51.92 -5.22 -20.03
CA THR A 652 52.00 -5.99 -21.28
C THR A 652 53.01 -5.33 -22.21
N ASP A 653 53.92 -6.13 -22.78
CA ASP A 653 54.98 -5.65 -23.68
C ASP A 653 54.42 -4.87 -24.89
N PRO A 654 55.13 -3.84 -25.38
CA PRO A 654 54.65 -2.99 -26.46
C PRO A 654 54.53 -3.75 -27.80
N PRO A 655 53.56 -3.37 -28.67
CA PRO A 655 53.36 -4.04 -29.95
C PRO A 655 54.58 -3.93 -30.88
N THR A 656 54.91 -5.00 -31.59
CA THR A 656 56.01 -5.03 -32.56
C THR A 656 55.62 -4.34 -33.87
N GLU A 657 56.37 -3.33 -34.29
CA GLU A 657 56.13 -2.60 -35.55
C GLU A 657 56.45 -3.44 -36.82
N PRO A 658 55.72 -3.23 -37.94
CA PRO A 658 56.11 -3.71 -39.26
C PRO A 658 57.22 -2.82 -39.88
N PRO A 659 57.99 -3.33 -40.85
CA PRO A 659 59.26 -2.72 -41.27
C PRO A 659 59.13 -1.42 -42.10
N THR A 660 60.08 -0.52 -41.87
CA THR A 660 60.18 0.84 -42.44
C THR A 660 60.76 0.86 -43.86
N GLU A 661 60.22 1.73 -44.73
CA GLU A 661 60.97 2.34 -45.86
C GLU A 661 61.41 3.77 -45.48
N PRO A 662 62.48 4.33 -46.10
CA PRO A 662 63.33 5.30 -45.42
C PRO A 662 62.85 6.76 -45.45
N GLU A 663 63.24 7.49 -44.40
CA GLU A 663 62.97 8.91 -44.18
C GLU A 663 63.58 9.84 -45.25
N THR A 664 62.92 10.97 -45.49
CA THR A 664 63.60 12.21 -45.91
C THR A 664 63.19 13.38 -45.02
N VAL A 665 64.16 14.23 -44.70
CA VAL A 665 64.16 15.17 -43.58
C VAL A 665 63.19 16.36 -43.77
N PRO A 666 62.42 16.77 -42.73
CA PRO A 666 61.55 17.94 -42.81
C PRO A 666 62.33 19.27 -42.66
N PRO A 667 62.08 20.28 -43.52
CA PRO A 667 62.51 21.65 -43.30
C PRO A 667 61.35 22.57 -42.89
N ALA A 668 61.52 23.22 -41.72
CA ALA A 668 60.96 24.51 -41.28
C ALA A 668 59.49 24.88 -41.60
N GLU A 669 58.71 25.13 -40.55
CA GLU A 669 57.40 25.80 -40.60
C GLU A 669 57.49 27.21 -41.23
N PRO A 670 56.56 27.53 -42.14
CA PRO A 670 55.76 28.74 -41.97
C PRO A 670 54.30 28.58 -42.49
N PRO A 671 53.51 29.66 -42.40
CA PRO A 671 52.70 30.04 -41.24
C PRO A 671 51.35 29.30 -41.18
N THR A 672 50.68 29.35 -40.03
CA THR A 672 49.33 28.81 -39.83
C THR A 672 48.30 29.54 -40.70
N GLU A 673 47.57 28.81 -41.55
CA GLU A 673 46.31 29.29 -42.13
C GLU A 673 45.19 29.26 -41.07
N PRO A 674 44.19 30.15 -41.13
CA PRO A 674 43.17 30.27 -40.11
C PRO A 674 42.22 29.05 -40.09
N PRO A 675 41.59 28.75 -38.94
CA PRO A 675 40.66 27.63 -38.84
C PRO A 675 39.46 27.83 -39.76
N THR A 676 38.99 26.74 -40.36
CA THR A 676 37.73 26.70 -41.10
C THR A 676 36.58 26.92 -40.11
N GLU A 677 35.73 27.91 -40.36
CA GLU A 677 34.52 28.12 -39.57
C GLU A 677 33.58 26.91 -39.74
N GLU A 678 33.13 26.33 -38.61
CA GLU A 678 31.98 25.43 -38.63
C GLU A 678 30.73 26.24 -38.97
N GLU A 679 29.90 25.70 -39.87
CA GLU A 679 28.67 26.34 -40.33
C GLU A 679 27.63 26.33 -39.19
N THR A 680 27.51 27.45 -38.48
CA THR A 680 26.60 27.58 -37.35
C THR A 680 25.15 27.50 -37.80
N ALA A 681 24.47 26.41 -37.42
CA ALA A 681 23.03 26.29 -37.58
C ALA A 681 22.33 27.45 -36.85
N ALA A 682 21.33 28.06 -37.51
CA ALA A 682 20.60 29.18 -36.92
C ALA A 682 19.97 28.79 -35.56
N PRO A 683 19.98 29.69 -34.57
CA PRO A 683 19.38 29.42 -33.26
C PRO A 683 17.87 29.14 -33.40
N VAL A 684 17.43 28.10 -32.69
CA VAL A 684 16.05 27.64 -32.68
C VAL A 684 15.32 28.34 -31.53
N TYR A 685 15.03 29.63 -31.67
CA TYR A 685 14.47 30.42 -30.57
C TYR A 685 13.19 29.79 -29.96
N GLY A 686 13.22 29.64 -28.63
CA GLY A 686 12.23 28.95 -27.82
C GLY A 686 12.60 27.50 -27.42
N ASP A 687 13.55 26.86 -28.12
CA ASP A 687 14.01 25.49 -27.87
C ASP A 687 15.15 25.52 -26.85
N ALA A 688 14.77 25.66 -25.58
CA ALA A 688 15.70 25.81 -24.47
C ALA A 688 16.30 24.48 -24.01
N ASN A 689 15.62 23.35 -24.30
CA ASN A 689 16.11 22.02 -23.96
C ASN A 689 16.98 21.39 -25.08
N GLY A 690 16.86 21.83 -26.33
CA GLY A 690 17.60 21.33 -27.49
C GLY A 690 16.96 20.13 -28.20
N ASP A 691 15.67 19.86 -28.02
CA ASP A 691 14.94 18.72 -28.60
C ASP A 691 14.36 19.01 -30.01
N GLY A 692 14.46 20.24 -30.50
CA GLY A 692 13.97 20.71 -31.80
C GLY A 692 12.54 21.24 -31.78
N THR A 693 11.79 20.98 -30.71
CA THR A 693 10.44 21.50 -30.49
C THR A 693 10.45 22.75 -29.61
N VAL A 694 9.29 23.40 -29.45
CA VAL A 694 9.14 24.55 -28.55
C VAL A 694 7.82 24.37 -27.84
N ASN A 695 7.89 23.95 -26.58
CA ASN A 695 6.72 23.58 -25.79
C ASN A 695 6.96 23.87 -24.28
N VAL A 696 6.04 23.44 -23.41
CA VAL A 696 6.15 23.65 -21.96
C VAL A 696 7.43 23.07 -21.33
N ALA A 697 8.05 22.04 -21.92
CA ALA A 697 9.32 21.46 -21.46
C ALA A 697 10.49 22.46 -21.52
N ASP A 698 10.52 23.33 -22.53
CA ASP A 698 11.52 24.39 -22.66
C ASP A 698 11.34 25.46 -21.59
N ALA A 699 10.09 25.82 -21.28
CA ALA A 699 9.77 26.71 -20.18
C ALA A 699 10.20 26.11 -18.83
N VAL A 700 10.08 24.79 -18.66
CA VAL A 700 10.60 24.07 -17.48
C VAL A 700 12.13 24.08 -17.46
N ALA A 701 12.81 23.87 -18.59
CA ALA A 701 14.27 23.95 -18.67
C ALA A 701 14.79 25.34 -18.26
N VAL A 702 14.17 26.42 -18.75
CA VAL A 702 14.46 27.80 -18.34
C VAL A 702 14.27 28.01 -16.84
N LEU A 703 13.16 27.53 -16.26
CA LEU A 703 12.89 27.65 -14.82
C LEU A 703 13.86 26.81 -13.97
N GLN A 704 14.29 25.64 -14.45
CA GLN A 704 15.28 24.80 -13.78
C GLN A 704 16.68 25.44 -13.80
N TYR A 705 17.12 25.94 -14.96
CA TYR A 705 18.38 26.66 -15.12
C TYR A 705 18.42 27.91 -14.23
N THR A 706 17.38 28.75 -14.28
CA THR A 706 17.31 29.98 -13.46
C THR A 706 17.21 29.70 -11.95
N ALA A 707 16.66 28.55 -11.54
CA ALA A 707 16.61 28.13 -10.13
C ALA A 707 17.93 27.51 -9.63
N ASN A 708 18.65 26.74 -10.45
CA ASN A 708 19.91 26.08 -10.07
C ASN A 708 20.78 25.68 -11.29
N GLN A 709 21.52 26.64 -11.82
CA GLN A 709 22.45 26.47 -12.96
C GLN A 709 23.47 25.34 -12.77
N THR A 710 23.89 25.05 -11.53
CA THR A 710 24.87 23.98 -11.24
C THR A 710 24.27 22.58 -11.40
N LYS A 711 22.98 22.40 -11.09
CA LYS A 711 22.28 21.13 -11.25
C LYS A 711 21.68 20.97 -12.65
N TYR A 712 21.30 22.08 -13.28
CA TYR A 712 20.67 22.12 -14.60
C TYR A 712 21.43 23.09 -15.52
N PRO A 713 22.65 22.73 -15.97
CA PRO A 713 23.44 23.58 -16.86
C PRO A 713 22.86 23.57 -18.29
N MET A 714 22.92 24.71 -18.97
CA MET A 714 22.63 24.85 -20.40
C MET A 714 23.92 25.15 -21.17
N THR A 715 24.06 24.59 -22.36
CA THR A 715 25.11 24.95 -23.33
C THR A 715 24.94 26.39 -23.82
N GLU A 716 26.00 26.99 -24.40
CA GLU A 716 25.91 28.35 -24.98
C GLU A 716 24.83 28.46 -26.08
N TYR A 717 24.60 27.37 -26.84
CA TYR A 717 23.53 27.30 -27.85
C TYR A 717 22.13 27.25 -27.23
N GLN A 718 21.91 26.41 -26.22
CA GLN A 718 20.64 26.37 -25.48
C GLN A 718 20.37 27.71 -24.78
N GLN A 719 21.41 28.36 -24.24
CA GLN A 719 21.27 29.68 -23.63
C GLN A 719 20.82 30.75 -24.66
N LEU A 720 21.37 30.71 -25.88
CA LEU A 720 20.95 31.58 -26.99
C LEU A 720 19.52 31.28 -27.50
N CYS A 721 19.08 30.03 -27.42
CA CYS A 721 17.71 29.64 -27.80
C CYS A 721 16.68 29.93 -26.69
N ALA A 722 17.14 30.01 -25.43
CA ALA A 722 16.34 30.32 -24.26
C ALA A 722 16.14 31.83 -24.01
N ASP A 723 17.11 32.68 -24.38
CA ASP A 723 17.04 34.14 -24.25
C ASP A 723 16.20 34.73 -25.40
N ILE A 724 14.92 35.00 -25.13
CA ILE A 724 13.90 35.33 -26.16
C ILE A 724 12.93 36.46 -25.78
N ASP A 725 12.92 36.94 -24.53
CA ASP A 725 12.00 38.00 -24.08
C ASP A 725 12.40 39.41 -24.54
N GLY A 726 13.61 39.56 -25.07
CA GLY A 726 14.19 40.80 -25.58
C GLY A 726 15.10 41.52 -24.59
N ALA A 727 15.08 41.18 -23.31
CA ALA A 727 16.04 41.65 -22.31
C ALA A 727 17.27 40.73 -22.30
N PRO A 728 18.49 41.25 -22.03
CA PRO A 728 19.69 40.42 -22.07
C PRO A 728 19.76 39.47 -20.87
N GLY A 729 19.77 38.16 -21.15
CA GLY A 729 20.03 37.08 -20.20
C GLY A 729 18.77 36.39 -19.69
N ILE A 730 18.85 35.06 -19.60
CA ILE A 730 17.73 34.15 -19.31
C ILE A 730 17.09 34.43 -17.94
N THR A 731 15.79 34.66 -17.94
CA THR A 731 14.95 34.87 -16.76
C THR A 731 13.70 34.00 -16.76
N GLY A 732 12.89 34.09 -15.70
CA GLY A 732 11.55 33.49 -15.69
C GLY A 732 10.56 34.13 -16.68
N MET A 733 10.89 35.25 -17.32
CA MET A 733 10.05 35.87 -18.34
C MET A 733 10.16 35.13 -19.68
N ASP A 734 11.33 34.61 -20.04
CA ASP A 734 11.52 33.77 -21.23
C ASP A 734 10.65 32.52 -21.18
N ALA A 735 10.59 31.85 -20.02
CA ALA A 735 9.67 30.73 -19.79
C ALA A 735 8.20 31.12 -20.01
N ILE A 736 7.81 32.35 -19.67
CA ILE A 736 6.46 32.88 -19.92
C ILE A 736 6.25 33.19 -21.41
N ILE A 737 7.28 33.59 -22.16
CA ILE A 737 7.19 33.76 -23.62
C ILE A 737 7.05 32.40 -24.32
N ILE A 738 7.83 31.38 -23.91
CA ILE A 738 7.70 30.00 -24.40
C ILE A 738 6.27 29.48 -24.15
N GLN A 739 5.74 29.63 -22.93
CA GLN A 739 4.36 29.23 -22.62
C GLN A 739 3.29 29.96 -23.46
N LYS A 740 3.55 31.21 -23.86
CA LYS A 740 2.66 31.94 -24.78
C LYS A 740 2.77 31.44 -26.23
N VAL A 741 3.93 30.95 -26.66
CA VAL A 741 4.12 30.32 -27.98
C VAL A 741 3.43 28.96 -28.03
N ASP A 742 3.62 28.13 -27.00
CA ASP A 742 2.94 26.83 -26.82
C ASP A 742 1.41 26.99 -26.81
N ALA A 743 0.89 28.01 -26.09
CA ALA A 743 -0.52 28.37 -26.08
C ALA A 743 -1.03 29.08 -27.36
N GLY A 744 -0.19 29.29 -28.38
CA GLY A 744 -0.55 29.94 -29.64
C GLY A 744 -0.89 31.43 -29.53
N LEU A 745 -0.46 32.09 -28.46
CA LEU A 745 -0.68 33.53 -28.18
C LEU A 745 0.41 34.44 -28.77
N ILE A 746 1.60 33.88 -29.06
CA ILE A 746 2.71 34.52 -29.78
C ILE A 746 3.15 33.57 -30.89
N SER A 747 3.53 34.08 -32.07
CA SER A 747 4.09 33.22 -33.12
C SER A 747 5.55 32.91 -32.82
N ARG A 748 5.98 31.66 -32.99
CA ARG A 748 7.41 31.28 -32.93
C ARG A 748 8.27 32.07 -33.94
N ALA A 749 7.68 32.54 -35.04
CA ALA A 749 8.36 33.37 -36.03
C ALA A 749 8.64 34.81 -35.56
N ASP A 750 8.05 35.23 -34.43
CA ASP A 750 8.25 36.55 -33.82
C ASP A 750 9.37 36.54 -32.76
N LEU A 751 10.07 35.40 -32.56
CA LEU A 751 11.16 35.27 -31.59
C LEU A 751 12.55 35.49 -32.22
N PRO A 752 13.52 36.07 -31.47
CA PRO A 752 13.36 36.67 -30.15
C PRO A 752 12.59 37.98 -30.24
N LEU A 753 11.89 38.36 -29.16
CA LEU A 753 11.12 39.61 -29.16
C LEU A 753 12.07 40.82 -29.19
N GLU A 754 11.81 41.80 -30.05
CA GLU A 754 12.51 43.10 -30.03
C GLU A 754 11.89 44.03 -28.96
N ASN A 755 12.73 44.84 -28.29
CA ASN A 755 12.32 45.86 -27.28
C ASN A 755 11.61 47.09 -27.87
#